data_AF-A0A934EL19-F1
#
_entry.id   AF-A0A934EL19-F1
#
_cell.length_a   1.000
_cell.length_b   1.000
_cell.length_c   1.000
_cell.angle_alpha   90.00
_cell.angle_beta   90.00
_cell.angle_gamma   90.00
#
_symmetry.space_group_name_H-M   'P 1'
#
loop_
_entity.id
_entity.type
_entity.pdbx_description
1 polymer ?
#
loop_
_entity_poly.entity_id
_entity_poly.type
_entity_poly.pdbx_seq_one_letter_code
_entity_poly.pdbx_strand_id
1 'polypeptide(L)'
;MPKDMSEYRKEIDRIDDEIIRLLNERSKSAIEIGRIKKEKNADANLHTAGREAEIIERLTKLNSGPFPSEAIRSVYREIMSASLSLEAPQKVAYLGPRATFTHMACMQKFGSSVQYVPVYSIKEVFSEVERGRANFGVVPIENTTEGVVNHTLDMFIDSNLLIYGEILQEVSHHLLSKSGLIEDVKKINSHPHALAQCRNWLETNLPHVSAVEVASTARAAELCIDEPASAAIASELAGQLYGLKVIKARIEDNLNNFTRFLILSQKPSERTGKDKTSLMLSVKDKVGALYDLLRPFASHGLNMTKIESRPSQRKAWEYIFFVDVEGHRSEERVNRAIEEVKSRCLFMKILGSYVPGKPIDELQRELGLTRVIKLASNENPLGPSPKALAALTGAQDMLHRYPDGGAYQLRQALADRWKVGRDQVILGNGSDEILGLLARTFLTPGDEAIMADHTFVIYKMEVTAVHAKPVVVPLANWTHDLESMVRAVTPRTRLLFLCNPNNPTGTMVSADAVDRLMANVPDDVIVVFDEAYFEYVRNPQFPDVMAYVKQGRNAIVLRTFSKIYGLAGLRIGYGISTTEVIDFLNRVRPPFNANSLAQKAALAALGDDEHVAKSRAVNEAGMAQMEQGLRALGMASIPSEANFLYFHAKQDGRRVFDALLRKGIIVRHIEGAMIRVTIGQPDENVAFLQALKNVLDGGR
;
A
#
# COMPACT_ATOMS: atom_id res chain seq x y z
N MET A 1 -31.46 1.82 44.92
CA MET A 1 -30.72 0.68 45.49
C MET A 1 -29.53 0.40 44.58
N PRO A 2 -28.31 0.32 45.11
CA PRO A 2 -27.17 -0.15 44.31
C PRO A 2 -27.44 -1.62 43.98
N LYS A 3 -27.47 -1.94 42.68
CA LYS A 3 -27.61 -3.32 42.22
C LYS A 3 -26.38 -4.11 42.67
N ASP A 4 -26.59 -5.21 43.39
CA ASP A 4 -25.51 -6.05 43.90
C ASP A 4 -24.86 -6.81 42.74
N MET A 5 -23.55 -6.60 42.53
CA MET A 5 -22.77 -7.27 41.49
C MET A 5 -22.80 -8.81 41.65
N SER A 6 -23.03 -9.30 42.87
CA SER A 6 -23.11 -10.72 43.19
C SER A 6 -24.26 -11.43 42.46
N GLU A 7 -25.42 -10.77 42.31
CA GLU A 7 -26.59 -11.37 41.65
C GLU A 7 -26.39 -11.53 40.14
N TYR A 8 -25.80 -10.52 39.50
CA TYR A 8 -25.48 -10.59 38.07
C TYR A 8 -24.41 -11.64 37.75
N ARG A 9 -23.43 -11.85 38.64
CA ARG A 9 -22.44 -12.92 38.46
C ARG A 9 -23.08 -14.31 38.50
N LYS A 10 -23.97 -14.57 39.46
CA LYS A 10 -24.71 -15.84 39.52
C LYS A 10 -25.60 -16.07 38.29
N GLU A 11 -26.18 -15.01 37.76
CA GLU A 11 -26.97 -15.09 36.53
C GLU A 11 -26.08 -15.37 35.30
N ILE A 12 -24.88 -14.79 35.23
CA ILE A 12 -23.88 -15.13 34.20
C ILE A 12 -23.47 -16.60 34.32
N ASP A 13 -23.13 -17.08 35.52
CA ASP A 13 -22.74 -18.49 35.73
C ASP A 13 -23.85 -19.45 35.26
N ARG A 14 -25.11 -19.14 35.57
CA ARG A 14 -26.28 -19.92 35.12
C ARG A 14 -26.44 -19.92 33.60
N ILE A 15 -26.17 -18.78 32.94
CA ILE A 15 -26.21 -18.68 31.47
C ILE A 15 -25.04 -19.46 30.85
N ASP A 16 -23.86 -19.40 31.43
CA ASP A 16 -22.67 -20.12 30.96
C ASP A 16 -22.86 -21.65 31.06
N ASP A 17 -23.48 -22.13 32.15
CA ASP A 17 -23.90 -23.53 32.31
C ASP A 17 -24.87 -23.98 31.20
N GLU A 18 -25.79 -23.10 30.81
CA GLU A 18 -26.74 -23.38 29.73
C GLU A 18 -26.07 -23.36 28.35
N ILE A 19 -25.12 -22.42 28.14
CA ILE A 19 -24.31 -22.37 26.91
C ILE A 19 -23.55 -23.67 26.74
N ILE A 20 -22.86 -24.16 27.76
CA ILE A 20 -22.10 -25.42 27.65
C ILE A 20 -23.02 -26.63 27.44
N ARG A 21 -24.22 -26.64 28.04
CA ARG A 21 -25.24 -27.68 27.78
C ARG A 21 -25.66 -27.69 26.31
N LEU A 22 -25.99 -26.52 25.74
CA LEU A 22 -26.39 -26.38 24.34
C LEU A 22 -25.25 -26.73 23.36
N LEU A 23 -24.00 -26.38 23.69
CA LEU A 23 -22.83 -26.76 22.91
C LEU A 23 -22.64 -28.28 22.86
N ASN A 24 -22.88 -28.97 23.97
CA ASN A 24 -22.85 -30.43 24.04
C ASN A 24 -23.97 -31.08 23.21
N GLU A 25 -25.21 -30.55 23.27
CA GLU A 25 -26.33 -31.05 22.44
C GLU A 25 -26.08 -30.85 20.95
N ARG A 26 -25.54 -29.69 20.57
CA ARG A 26 -25.10 -29.41 19.19
C ARG A 26 -24.03 -30.41 18.75
N SER A 27 -23.05 -30.68 19.60
CA SER A 27 -21.96 -31.61 19.29
C SER A 27 -22.44 -33.05 19.12
N LYS A 28 -23.43 -33.50 19.90
CA LYS A 28 -24.10 -34.81 19.68
C LYS A 28 -24.74 -34.89 18.29
N SER A 29 -25.42 -33.82 17.87
CA SER A 29 -26.04 -33.75 16.54
C SER A 29 -24.98 -33.77 15.43
N ALA A 30 -23.86 -33.08 15.62
CA ALA A 30 -22.73 -33.07 14.68
C ALA A 30 -22.11 -34.48 14.52
N ILE A 31 -21.84 -35.18 15.64
CA ILE A 31 -21.34 -36.56 15.62
C ILE A 31 -22.27 -37.50 14.82
N GLU A 32 -23.58 -37.38 15.02
CA GLU A 32 -24.56 -38.21 14.30
C GLU A 32 -24.62 -37.87 12.80
N ILE A 33 -24.52 -36.58 12.43
CA ILE A 33 -24.37 -36.16 11.03
C ILE A 33 -23.10 -36.76 10.42
N GLY A 34 -21.98 -36.73 11.13
CA GLY A 34 -20.72 -37.34 10.71
C GLY A 34 -20.85 -38.84 10.48
N ARG A 35 -21.58 -39.55 11.36
CA ARG A 35 -21.90 -40.99 11.22
C ARG A 35 -22.69 -41.27 9.95
N ILE A 36 -23.78 -40.53 9.72
CA ILE A 36 -24.64 -40.67 8.52
C ILE A 36 -23.87 -40.36 7.24
N LYS A 37 -22.98 -39.34 7.26
CA LYS A 37 -22.13 -39.01 6.11
C LYS A 37 -21.16 -40.15 5.78
N LYS A 38 -20.50 -40.72 6.79
CA LYS A 38 -19.58 -41.87 6.61
C LYS A 38 -20.29 -43.12 6.06
N GLU A 39 -21.54 -43.37 6.47
CA GLU A 39 -22.35 -44.49 5.96
C GLU A 39 -22.75 -44.31 4.50
N LYS A 40 -23.00 -43.07 4.05
CA LYS A 40 -23.38 -42.76 2.66
C LYS A 40 -22.17 -42.62 1.73
N ASN A 41 -21.04 -42.14 2.24
CA ASN A 41 -19.79 -41.99 1.50
C ASN A 41 -18.62 -41.88 2.49
N ALA A 42 -17.76 -42.91 2.55
CA ALA A 42 -16.67 -43.03 3.50
C ALA A 42 -15.67 -41.85 3.47
N ASP A 43 -15.65 -41.09 2.37
CA ASP A 43 -14.71 -39.99 2.10
C ASP A 43 -15.39 -38.59 2.05
N ALA A 44 -16.65 -38.43 2.46
CA ALA A 44 -17.34 -37.14 2.38
C ALA A 44 -16.58 -36.03 3.13
N ASN A 45 -16.25 -34.92 2.45
CA ASN A 45 -15.65 -33.75 3.06
C ASN A 45 -16.60 -33.21 4.14
N LEU A 46 -16.12 -33.16 5.39
CA LEU A 46 -16.93 -32.74 6.53
C LEU A 46 -17.14 -31.21 6.59
N HIS A 47 -16.35 -30.45 5.83
CA HIS A 47 -16.39 -28.99 5.78
C HIS A 47 -17.00 -28.49 4.47
N THR A 48 -18.19 -27.89 4.53
CA THR A 48 -18.85 -27.20 3.42
C THR A 48 -18.94 -25.70 3.73
N ALA A 49 -18.06 -24.91 3.11
CA ALA A 49 -17.97 -23.46 3.34
C ALA A 49 -19.30 -22.70 3.10
N GLY A 50 -20.16 -23.22 2.21
CA GLY A 50 -21.49 -22.65 1.97
C GLY A 50 -22.41 -22.73 3.20
N ARG A 51 -22.40 -23.87 3.91
CA ARG A 51 -23.26 -24.07 5.08
C ARG A 51 -22.85 -23.19 6.26
N GLU A 52 -21.55 -22.98 6.44
CA GLU A 52 -21.02 -22.08 7.49
C GLU A 52 -21.46 -20.63 7.26
N ALA A 53 -21.37 -20.16 6.01
CA ALA A 53 -21.79 -18.81 5.65
C ALA A 53 -23.29 -18.59 5.91
N GLU A 54 -24.14 -19.56 5.52
CA GLU A 54 -25.59 -19.53 5.80
C GLU A 54 -25.90 -19.47 7.30
N ILE A 55 -25.20 -20.26 8.11
CA ILE A 55 -25.38 -20.29 9.55
C ILE A 55 -25.01 -18.95 10.16
N ILE A 56 -23.85 -18.39 9.81
CA ILE A 56 -23.39 -17.10 10.31
C ILE A 56 -24.35 -15.99 9.89
N GLU A 57 -24.78 -15.95 8.63
CA GLU A 57 -25.72 -14.93 8.15
C GLU A 57 -27.06 -15.00 8.89
N ARG A 58 -27.62 -16.21 9.06
CA ARG A 58 -28.85 -16.43 9.80
C ARG A 58 -28.73 -15.98 11.26
N LEU A 59 -27.65 -16.37 11.94
CA LEU A 59 -27.42 -16.01 13.35
C LEU A 59 -27.17 -14.51 13.53
N THR A 60 -26.47 -13.88 12.58
CA THR A 60 -26.26 -12.43 12.58
C THR A 60 -27.59 -11.67 12.44
N LYS A 61 -28.50 -12.14 11.57
CA LYS A 61 -29.84 -11.55 11.43
C LYS A 61 -30.74 -11.74 12.66
N LEU A 62 -30.54 -12.82 13.42
CA LEU A 62 -31.29 -13.11 14.65
C LEU A 62 -30.77 -12.35 15.88
N ASN A 63 -29.60 -11.71 15.79
CA ASN A 63 -29.02 -10.98 16.91
C ASN A 63 -29.71 -9.62 17.11
N SER A 64 -30.62 -9.58 18.09
CA SER A 64 -31.30 -8.36 18.55
C SER A 64 -30.81 -7.89 19.93
N GLY A 65 -29.84 -8.59 20.52
CA GLY A 65 -29.33 -8.34 21.86
C GLY A 65 -28.06 -7.49 21.89
N PRO A 66 -27.49 -7.25 23.08
CA PRO A 66 -26.27 -6.44 23.26
C PRO A 66 -24.98 -7.13 22.81
N PHE A 67 -25.05 -8.39 22.36
CA PHE A 67 -23.88 -9.13 21.90
C PHE A 67 -23.39 -8.56 20.55
N PRO A 68 -22.10 -8.26 20.36
CA PRO A 68 -21.62 -7.65 19.12
C PRO A 68 -21.83 -8.58 17.91
N SER A 69 -22.53 -8.09 16.88
CA SER A 69 -22.79 -8.88 15.66
C SER A 69 -21.51 -9.36 14.97
N GLU A 70 -20.43 -8.58 15.05
CA GLU A 70 -19.11 -8.95 14.51
C GLU A 70 -18.48 -10.14 15.25
N ALA A 71 -18.74 -10.28 16.56
CA ALA A 71 -18.19 -11.36 17.39
C ALA A 71 -18.86 -12.72 17.12
N ILE A 72 -20.08 -12.73 16.58
CA ILE A 72 -20.84 -13.96 16.27
C ILE A 72 -20.04 -14.87 15.34
N ARG A 73 -19.44 -14.29 14.29
CA ARG A 73 -18.63 -15.04 13.34
C ARG A 73 -17.48 -15.77 14.04
N SER A 74 -16.73 -15.09 14.90
CA SER A 74 -15.58 -15.67 15.60
C SER A 74 -15.99 -16.77 16.57
N VAL A 75 -17.01 -16.52 17.40
CA VAL A 75 -17.51 -17.50 18.37
C VAL A 75 -18.03 -18.75 17.67
N TYR A 76 -18.89 -18.58 16.66
CA TYR A 76 -19.46 -19.73 15.97
C TYR A 76 -18.45 -20.45 15.09
N ARG A 77 -17.42 -19.78 14.56
CA ARG A 77 -16.31 -20.46 13.87
C ARG A 77 -15.59 -21.43 14.82
N GLU A 78 -15.26 -21.02 16.05
CA GLU A 78 -14.62 -21.92 17.02
C GLU A 78 -15.56 -23.07 17.45
N ILE A 79 -16.86 -22.78 17.65
CA ILE A 79 -17.85 -23.83 17.95
C ILE A 79 -17.95 -24.85 16.80
N MET A 80 -17.97 -24.38 15.55
CA MET A 80 -18.00 -25.24 14.37
C MET A 80 -16.72 -26.07 14.25
N SER A 81 -15.56 -25.46 14.42
CA SER A 81 -14.25 -26.12 14.42
C SER A 81 -14.19 -27.22 15.48
N ALA A 82 -14.62 -26.93 16.72
CA ALA A 82 -14.67 -27.89 17.82
C ALA A 82 -15.61 -29.07 17.51
N SER A 83 -16.82 -28.82 17.03
CA SER A 83 -17.75 -29.91 16.68
C SER A 83 -17.29 -30.75 15.49
N LEU A 84 -16.65 -30.15 14.47
CA LEU A 84 -16.11 -30.89 13.33
C LEU A 84 -14.95 -31.80 13.74
N SER A 85 -14.12 -31.37 14.70
CA SER A 85 -13.01 -32.18 15.22
C SER A 85 -13.46 -33.51 15.85
N LEU A 86 -14.70 -33.55 16.36
CA LEU A 86 -15.32 -34.75 16.95
C LEU A 86 -15.79 -35.76 15.89
N GLU A 87 -16.04 -35.33 14.65
CA GLU A 87 -16.47 -36.20 13.55
C GLU A 87 -15.27 -36.93 12.91
N ALA A 88 -14.19 -36.19 12.63
CA ALA A 88 -12.86 -36.69 12.29
C ALA A 88 -11.84 -35.54 12.38
N PRO A 89 -10.62 -35.75 12.90
CA PRO A 89 -9.60 -34.70 12.97
C PRO A 89 -9.17 -34.29 11.56
N GLN A 90 -9.58 -33.09 11.13
CA GLN A 90 -9.15 -32.51 9.87
C GLN A 90 -7.67 -32.14 9.95
N LYS A 91 -6.91 -32.47 8.90
CA LYS A 91 -5.49 -32.14 8.76
C LYS A 91 -5.29 -31.09 7.70
N VAL A 92 -4.60 -30.01 8.05
CA VAL A 92 -4.26 -28.91 7.13
C VAL A 92 -2.75 -28.79 7.07
N ALA A 93 -2.17 -29.13 5.92
CA ALA A 93 -0.76 -28.90 5.63
C ALA A 93 -0.53 -27.43 5.26
N TYR A 94 0.55 -26.82 5.74
CA TYR A 94 0.85 -25.43 5.45
C TYR A 94 2.35 -25.16 5.43
N LEU A 95 2.75 -24.10 4.74
CA LEU A 95 4.13 -23.64 4.73
C LEU A 95 4.53 -23.12 6.12
N GLY A 96 5.24 -23.97 6.86
CA GLY A 96 5.64 -23.77 8.24
C GLY A 96 6.87 -22.87 8.40
N PRO A 97 7.37 -22.72 9.64
CA PRO A 97 6.94 -23.39 10.88
C PRO A 97 5.69 -22.74 11.54
N ARG A 98 5.32 -23.17 12.76
CA ARG A 98 4.20 -22.57 13.51
C ARG A 98 4.43 -21.08 13.73
N ALA A 99 3.34 -20.32 13.73
CA ALA A 99 3.30 -18.86 13.86
C ALA A 99 3.79 -18.05 12.64
N THR A 100 4.01 -18.69 11.48
CA THR A 100 4.12 -17.96 10.20
C THR A 100 2.79 -17.32 9.80
N PHE A 101 2.83 -16.39 8.84
CA PHE A 101 1.60 -15.81 8.27
C PHE A 101 0.73 -16.86 7.58
N THR A 102 1.31 -17.92 7.03
CA THR A 102 0.54 -19.06 6.50
C THR A 102 -0.20 -19.80 7.62
N HIS A 103 0.45 -20.04 8.77
CA HIS A 103 -0.21 -20.60 9.94
C HIS A 103 -1.37 -19.72 10.43
N MET A 104 -1.17 -18.40 10.46
CA MET A 104 -2.22 -17.44 10.84
C MET A 104 -3.40 -17.49 9.86
N ALA A 105 -3.12 -17.53 8.55
CA ALA A 105 -4.16 -17.69 7.53
C ALA A 105 -4.94 -19.00 7.72
N CYS A 106 -4.24 -20.10 8.04
CA CYS A 106 -4.89 -21.38 8.38
C CYS A 106 -5.82 -21.24 9.59
N MET A 107 -5.34 -20.66 10.70
CA MET A 107 -6.13 -20.46 11.91
C MET A 107 -7.36 -19.57 11.67
N GLN A 108 -7.20 -18.50 10.88
CA GLN A 108 -8.29 -17.60 10.51
C GLN A 108 -9.42 -18.34 9.79
N LYS A 109 -9.07 -19.30 8.92
CA LYS A 109 -10.01 -20.04 8.08
C LYS A 109 -10.61 -21.27 8.78
N PHE A 110 -9.79 -22.08 9.44
CA PHE A 110 -10.15 -23.42 9.92
C PHE A 110 -10.38 -23.48 11.45
N GLY A 111 -10.06 -22.42 12.19
CA GLY A 111 -10.23 -22.35 13.65
C GLY A 111 -9.15 -23.10 14.44
N SER A 112 -9.27 -23.16 15.76
CA SER A 112 -8.20 -23.70 16.63
C SER A 112 -8.19 -25.24 16.75
N SER A 113 -9.30 -25.92 16.44
CA SER A 113 -9.48 -27.36 16.73
C SER A 113 -9.02 -28.30 15.61
N VAL A 114 -8.34 -27.76 14.59
CA VAL A 114 -7.83 -28.50 13.42
C VAL A 114 -6.38 -28.91 13.63
N GLN A 115 -5.99 -30.08 13.12
CA GLN A 115 -4.61 -30.53 13.18
C GLN A 115 -3.77 -29.86 12.08
N TYR A 116 -2.97 -28.87 12.47
CA TYR A 116 -2.05 -28.17 11.57
C TYR A 116 -0.74 -28.94 11.39
N VAL A 117 -0.40 -29.27 10.15
CA VAL A 117 0.81 -30.01 9.78
C VAL A 117 1.81 -29.04 9.12
N PRO A 118 2.82 -28.55 9.85
CA PRO A 118 3.85 -27.70 9.27
C PRO A 118 4.75 -28.51 8.34
N VAL A 119 5.03 -27.98 7.15
CA VAL A 119 6.01 -28.51 6.20
C VAL A 119 6.94 -27.40 5.73
N TYR A 120 8.10 -27.74 5.15
CA TYR A 120 9.17 -26.76 4.92
C TYR A 120 9.24 -26.24 3.48
N SER A 121 8.42 -26.78 2.57
CA SER A 121 8.36 -26.32 1.19
C SER A 121 6.94 -26.33 0.63
N ILE A 122 6.68 -25.47 -0.36
CA ILE A 122 5.39 -25.45 -1.08
C ILE A 122 5.14 -26.81 -1.75
N LYS A 123 6.18 -27.42 -2.33
CA LYS A 123 6.13 -28.77 -2.90
C LYS A 123 5.66 -29.82 -1.89
N GLU A 124 6.12 -29.76 -0.64
CA GLU A 124 5.64 -30.66 0.41
C GLU A 124 4.17 -30.42 0.74
N VAL A 125 3.69 -29.18 0.77
CA VAL A 125 2.26 -28.89 1.00
C VAL A 125 1.41 -29.58 -0.06
N PHE A 126 1.77 -29.46 -1.34
CA PHE A 126 1.11 -30.17 -2.43
C PHE A 126 1.17 -31.69 -2.22
N SER A 127 2.35 -32.23 -1.88
CA SER A 127 2.54 -33.67 -1.68
C SER A 127 1.76 -34.26 -0.50
N GLU A 128 1.61 -33.53 0.61
CA GLU A 128 0.81 -33.95 1.76
C GLU A 128 -0.67 -34.11 1.38
N VAL A 129 -1.19 -33.16 0.59
CA VAL A 129 -2.58 -33.20 0.12
C VAL A 129 -2.77 -34.26 -0.95
N GLU A 130 -1.90 -34.35 -1.96
CA GLU A 130 -2.00 -35.35 -3.04
C GLU A 130 -1.95 -36.79 -2.53
N ARG A 131 -1.16 -37.05 -1.49
CA ARG A 131 -1.06 -38.38 -0.87
C ARG A 131 -2.16 -38.66 0.16
N GLY A 132 -3.10 -37.74 0.36
CA GLY A 132 -4.22 -37.89 1.29
C GLY A 132 -3.81 -37.85 2.77
N ARG A 133 -2.58 -37.41 3.08
CA ARG A 133 -2.11 -37.27 4.47
C ARG A 133 -2.66 -36.02 5.15
N ALA A 134 -2.96 -34.98 4.35
CA ALA A 134 -3.72 -33.81 4.75
C ALA A 134 -4.97 -33.65 3.88
N ASN A 135 -6.05 -33.16 4.47
CA ASN A 135 -7.29 -32.87 3.75
C ASN A 135 -7.17 -31.60 2.90
N PHE A 136 -6.46 -30.59 3.43
CA PHE A 136 -6.22 -29.33 2.76
C PHE A 136 -4.75 -28.90 2.85
N GLY A 137 -4.34 -28.09 1.88
CA GLY A 137 -3.02 -27.44 1.86
C GLY A 137 -3.19 -25.92 1.79
N VAL A 138 -2.35 -25.14 2.46
CA VAL A 138 -2.36 -23.67 2.35
C VAL A 138 -1.02 -23.17 1.87
N VAL A 139 -1.03 -22.42 0.76
CA VAL A 139 0.16 -21.92 0.07
C VAL A 139 0.01 -20.44 -0.30
N PRO A 140 1.05 -19.61 -0.19
CA PRO A 140 1.01 -18.23 -0.65
C PRO A 140 0.96 -18.17 -2.18
N ILE A 141 0.24 -17.22 -2.75
CA ILE A 141 0.20 -17.00 -4.20
C ILE A 141 0.64 -15.60 -4.61
N GLU A 142 0.41 -14.59 -3.79
CA GLU A 142 0.72 -13.20 -4.13
C GLU A 142 0.86 -12.36 -2.86
N ASN A 143 1.83 -11.46 -2.83
CA ASN A 143 2.00 -10.44 -1.79
C ASN A 143 1.97 -9.05 -2.43
N THR A 144 1.36 -8.07 -1.75
CA THR A 144 1.22 -6.69 -2.29
C THR A 144 2.54 -5.94 -2.46
N THR A 145 3.59 -6.36 -1.75
CA THR A 145 4.94 -5.77 -1.80
C THR A 145 5.88 -6.56 -2.72
N GLU A 146 5.81 -7.89 -2.69
CA GLU A 146 6.77 -8.78 -3.40
C GLU A 146 6.24 -9.36 -4.72
N GLY A 147 4.95 -9.18 -5.01
CA GLY A 147 4.31 -9.73 -6.20
C GLY A 147 3.99 -11.22 -6.09
N VAL A 148 3.98 -11.92 -7.23
CA VAL A 148 3.48 -13.30 -7.35
C VAL A 148 4.49 -14.34 -6.86
N VAL A 149 4.00 -15.32 -6.08
CA VAL A 149 4.79 -16.49 -5.67
C VAL A 149 4.82 -17.52 -6.80
N ASN A 150 5.80 -17.34 -7.68
CA ASN A 150 6.00 -18.14 -8.90
C ASN A 150 6.04 -19.65 -8.65
N HIS A 151 6.67 -20.10 -7.56
CA HIS A 151 6.79 -21.52 -7.27
C HIS A 151 5.43 -22.20 -7.04
N THR A 152 4.45 -21.49 -6.48
CA THR A 152 3.07 -21.99 -6.31
C THR A 152 2.39 -22.20 -7.67
N LEU A 153 2.57 -21.26 -8.61
CA LEU A 153 2.03 -21.38 -9.97
C LEU A 153 2.63 -22.59 -10.70
N ASP A 154 3.94 -22.80 -10.56
CA ASP A 154 4.62 -23.92 -11.22
C ASP A 154 4.12 -25.28 -10.72
N MET A 155 3.80 -25.40 -9.43
CA MET A 155 3.26 -26.63 -8.87
C MET A 155 1.93 -27.05 -9.52
N PHE A 156 1.09 -26.10 -9.96
CA PHE A 156 -0.17 -26.42 -10.63
C PHE A 156 0.00 -27.04 -12.03
N ILE A 157 1.17 -26.86 -12.66
CA ILE A 157 1.49 -27.46 -13.95
C ILE A 157 1.44 -28.99 -13.85
N ASP A 158 2.04 -29.54 -12.80
CA ASP A 158 2.17 -30.99 -12.61
C ASP A 158 1.15 -31.58 -11.61
N SER A 159 0.60 -30.78 -10.70
CA SER A 159 -0.32 -31.26 -9.66
C SER A 159 -1.78 -31.27 -10.08
N ASN A 160 -2.53 -32.32 -9.78
CA ASN A 160 -3.99 -32.37 -10.02
C ASN A 160 -4.84 -31.76 -8.89
N LEU A 161 -4.22 -31.11 -7.91
CA LEU A 161 -4.95 -30.42 -6.86
C LEU A 161 -5.76 -29.24 -7.40
N LEU A 162 -6.88 -28.99 -6.72
CA LEU A 162 -7.80 -27.92 -7.02
C LEU A 162 -7.71 -26.83 -5.94
N ILE A 163 -7.90 -25.59 -6.36
CA ILE A 163 -8.13 -24.45 -5.48
C ILE A 163 -9.55 -24.56 -4.92
N TYR A 164 -9.61 -24.77 -3.61
CA TYR A 164 -10.84 -24.88 -2.84
C TYR A 164 -11.31 -23.52 -2.31
N GLY A 165 -10.38 -22.58 -2.12
CA GLY A 165 -10.68 -21.27 -1.54
C GLY A 165 -9.46 -20.36 -1.49
N GLU A 166 -9.68 -19.13 -1.08
CA GLU A 166 -8.66 -18.10 -0.98
C GLU A 166 -8.79 -17.35 0.36
N ILE A 167 -7.66 -16.95 0.93
CA ILE A 167 -7.56 -16.25 2.21
C ILE A 167 -6.65 -15.04 2.02
N LEU A 168 -7.08 -13.88 2.52
CA LEU A 168 -6.23 -12.70 2.61
C LEU A 168 -5.81 -12.51 4.06
N GLN A 169 -4.50 -12.41 4.27
CA GLN A 169 -3.89 -12.26 5.58
C GLN A 169 -3.03 -10.99 5.58
N GLU A 170 -3.29 -10.10 6.53
CA GLU A 170 -2.46 -8.93 6.82
C GLU A 170 -1.10 -9.40 7.34
N VAL A 171 -0.03 -8.81 6.81
CA VAL A 171 1.35 -9.07 7.19
C VAL A 171 1.86 -7.88 7.99
N SER A 172 1.74 -7.99 9.31
CA SER A 172 2.30 -7.03 10.26
C SER A 172 3.57 -7.58 10.90
N HIS A 173 4.59 -6.74 10.99
CA HIS A 173 5.89 -7.06 11.55
C HIS A 173 6.06 -6.35 12.90
N HIS A 174 6.40 -7.12 13.93
CA HIS A 174 6.58 -6.60 15.28
C HIS A 174 8.02 -6.87 15.71
N LEU A 175 8.65 -5.91 16.38
CA LEU A 175 9.91 -6.13 17.07
C LEU A 175 9.61 -6.76 18.42
N LEU A 176 10.12 -7.97 18.63
CA LEU A 176 9.84 -8.82 19.78
C LEU A 176 11.14 -9.16 20.50
N SER A 177 11.17 -9.14 21.83
CA SER A 177 12.30 -9.65 22.62
C SER A 177 11.82 -10.28 23.91
N LYS A 178 12.71 -10.99 24.61
CA LYS A 178 12.40 -11.61 25.90
C LYS A 178 12.15 -10.56 27.00
N SER A 179 12.93 -9.48 27.00
CA SER A 179 12.79 -8.42 28.00
C SER A 179 11.63 -7.46 27.71
N GLY A 180 11.32 -7.24 26.43
CA GLY A 180 10.38 -6.21 25.96
C GLY A 180 10.96 -4.80 25.95
N LEU A 181 12.25 -4.64 26.27
CA LEU A 181 12.94 -3.35 26.31
C LEU A 181 13.85 -3.23 25.09
N ILE A 182 13.85 -2.05 24.46
CA ILE A 182 14.62 -1.80 23.24
C ILE A 182 16.14 -1.71 23.51
N GLU A 183 16.51 -1.24 24.70
CA GLU A 183 17.90 -1.05 25.15
C GLU A 183 18.68 -2.36 25.33
N ASP A 184 17.99 -3.47 25.52
CA ASP A 184 18.60 -4.80 25.66
C ASP A 184 18.97 -5.43 24.31
N VAL A 185 18.50 -4.86 23.20
CA VAL A 185 18.63 -5.46 21.87
C VAL A 185 19.99 -5.18 21.27
N LYS A 186 20.79 -6.25 21.08
CA LYS A 186 22.12 -6.21 20.46
C LYS A 186 22.16 -6.86 19.08
N LYS A 187 21.13 -7.64 18.74
CA LYS A 187 21.04 -8.39 17.48
C LYS A 187 19.57 -8.56 17.10
N ILE A 188 19.27 -8.44 15.81
CA ILE A 188 17.91 -8.63 15.27
C ILE A 188 17.92 -9.83 14.34
N ASN A 189 17.04 -10.79 14.56
CA ASN A 189 16.86 -11.94 13.69
C ASN A 189 15.56 -11.77 12.89
N SER A 190 15.56 -12.04 11.59
CA SER A 190 14.33 -12.25 10.82
C SER A 190 14.57 -12.87 9.45
N HIS A 191 13.48 -13.17 8.74
CA HIS A 191 13.55 -13.51 7.33
C HIS A 191 14.07 -12.32 6.51
N PRO A 192 14.90 -12.53 5.46
CA PRO A 192 15.46 -11.44 4.63
C PRO A 192 14.39 -10.45 4.16
N HIS A 193 13.24 -10.97 3.73
CA HIS A 193 12.14 -10.13 3.28
C HIS A 193 11.53 -9.27 4.39
N ALA A 194 11.37 -9.82 5.60
CA ALA A 194 10.84 -9.06 6.73
C ALA A 194 11.83 -7.98 7.20
N LEU A 195 13.13 -8.25 7.14
CA LEU A 195 14.17 -7.23 7.37
C LEU A 195 14.09 -6.12 6.32
N ALA A 196 13.95 -6.48 5.05
CA ALA A 196 13.84 -5.52 3.96
C ALA A 196 12.58 -4.64 4.08
N GLN A 197 11.46 -5.22 4.52
CA GLN A 197 10.20 -4.52 4.71
C GLN A 197 10.15 -3.65 5.98
N CYS A 198 11.13 -3.76 6.88
CA CYS A 198 11.25 -2.94 8.08
C CYS A 198 12.52 -2.08 8.08
N ARG A 199 13.18 -1.97 6.93
CA ARG A 199 14.53 -1.41 6.82
C ARG A 199 14.56 0.05 7.29
N ASN A 200 13.61 0.86 6.85
CA ASN A 200 13.63 2.29 7.22
C ASN A 200 13.43 2.46 8.73
N TRP A 201 12.54 1.66 9.32
CA TRP A 201 12.34 1.67 10.77
C TRP A 201 13.60 1.23 11.52
N LEU A 202 14.26 0.16 11.08
CA LEU A 202 15.50 -0.36 11.67
C LEU A 202 16.65 0.66 11.59
N GLU A 203 16.89 1.24 10.42
CA GLU A 203 17.95 2.24 10.21
C GLU A 203 17.71 3.50 11.05
N THR A 204 16.44 3.86 11.30
CA THR A 204 16.08 5.03 12.10
C THR A 204 16.22 4.78 13.61
N ASN A 205 15.79 3.61 14.09
CA ASN A 205 15.63 3.36 15.54
C ASN A 205 16.74 2.48 16.13
N LEU A 206 17.37 1.63 15.34
CA LEU A 206 18.40 0.67 15.76
C LEU A 206 19.60 0.63 14.78
N PRO A 207 20.21 1.77 14.41
CA PRO A 207 21.26 1.85 13.39
C PRO A 207 22.54 1.06 13.74
N HIS A 208 22.77 0.81 15.03
CA HIS A 208 23.96 0.12 15.54
C HIS A 208 23.74 -1.37 15.80
N VAL A 209 22.53 -1.88 15.58
CA VAL A 209 22.16 -3.26 15.87
C VAL A 209 22.23 -4.10 14.60
N SER A 210 23.01 -5.18 14.63
CA SER A 210 23.18 -6.05 13.46
C SER A 210 21.92 -6.87 13.19
N ALA A 211 21.44 -6.84 11.95
CA ALA A 211 20.39 -7.73 11.47
C ALA A 211 20.97 -9.04 10.91
N VAL A 212 20.37 -10.17 11.27
CA VAL A 212 20.79 -11.52 10.91
C VAL A 212 19.64 -12.22 10.21
N GLU A 213 19.92 -12.72 9.00
CA GLU A 213 18.97 -13.42 8.16
C GLU A 213 18.77 -14.87 8.61
N VAL A 214 17.51 -15.28 8.73
CA VAL A 214 17.12 -16.65 9.10
C VAL A 214 15.99 -17.16 8.21
N ALA A 215 15.73 -18.46 8.25
CA ALA A 215 14.80 -19.13 7.32
C ALA A 215 13.33 -18.69 7.41
N SER A 216 12.88 -18.09 8.53
CA SER A 216 11.52 -17.54 8.65
C SER A 216 11.38 -16.57 9.83
N THR A 217 10.33 -15.75 9.82
CA THR A 217 9.98 -14.86 10.93
C THR A 217 9.67 -15.63 12.22
N ALA A 218 9.00 -16.78 12.10
CA ALA A 218 8.73 -17.65 13.24
C ALA A 218 10.02 -18.27 13.81
N ARG A 219 10.95 -18.71 12.95
CA ARG A 219 12.26 -19.19 13.40
C ARG A 219 13.06 -18.09 14.09
N ALA A 220 12.93 -16.85 13.65
CA ALA A 220 13.56 -15.72 14.32
C ALA A 220 13.06 -15.54 15.76
N ALA A 221 11.75 -15.63 15.96
CA ALA A 221 11.16 -15.57 17.29
C ALA A 221 11.60 -16.75 18.17
N GLU A 222 11.65 -17.96 17.62
CA GLU A 222 12.14 -19.15 18.32
C GLU A 222 13.60 -18.99 18.81
N LEU A 223 14.48 -18.43 17.98
CA LEU A 223 15.89 -18.19 18.35
C LEU A 223 16.03 -17.20 19.52
N CYS A 224 15.08 -16.27 19.68
CA CYS A 224 15.15 -15.27 20.75
C CYS A 224 14.77 -15.82 22.14
N ILE A 225 14.29 -17.06 22.22
CA ILE A 225 13.98 -17.73 23.50
C ILE A 225 15.26 -17.92 24.33
N ASP A 226 16.32 -18.37 23.66
CA ASP A 226 17.60 -18.75 24.25
C ASP A 226 18.66 -17.63 24.18
N GLU A 227 18.38 -16.55 23.45
CA GLU A 227 19.26 -15.37 23.29
C GLU A 227 18.59 -14.10 23.88
N PRO A 228 18.72 -13.80 25.19
CA PRO A 228 18.01 -12.69 25.85
C PRO A 228 18.32 -11.30 25.28
N ALA A 229 19.50 -11.10 24.70
CA ALA A 229 19.94 -9.85 24.09
C ALA A 229 19.60 -9.76 22.59
N SER A 230 18.77 -10.67 22.08
CA SER A 230 18.31 -10.66 20.69
C SER A 230 16.83 -10.27 20.59
N ALA A 231 16.49 -9.66 19.47
CA ALA A 231 15.11 -9.40 19.08
C ALA A 231 14.77 -10.13 17.78
N ALA A 232 13.50 -10.43 17.59
CA ALA A 232 12.94 -10.96 16.36
C ALA A 232 12.05 -9.93 15.70
N ILE A 233 12.11 -9.84 14.37
CA ILE A 233 11.01 -9.26 13.60
C ILE A 233 10.08 -10.40 13.21
N ALA A 234 8.89 -10.47 13.81
CA ALA A 234 7.95 -11.55 13.54
C ALA A 234 6.49 -11.13 13.70
N SER A 235 5.58 -12.07 13.49
CA SER A 235 4.14 -11.87 13.73
C SER A 235 3.87 -11.75 15.23
N GLU A 236 2.78 -11.08 15.59
CA GLU A 236 2.31 -11.03 16.98
C GLU A 236 2.06 -12.42 17.57
N LEU A 237 1.53 -13.34 16.76
CA LEU A 237 1.32 -14.74 17.17
C LEU A 237 2.63 -15.43 17.55
N ALA A 238 3.73 -15.14 16.85
CA ALA A 238 5.03 -15.69 17.21
C ALA A 238 5.49 -15.18 18.58
N GLY A 239 5.24 -13.91 18.90
CA GLY A 239 5.50 -13.35 20.22
C GLY A 239 4.76 -14.09 21.32
N GLN A 240 3.45 -14.31 21.14
CA GLN A 240 2.62 -15.04 22.10
C GLN A 240 3.07 -16.50 22.28
N LEU A 241 3.33 -17.20 21.17
CA LEU A 241 3.66 -18.63 21.20
C LEU A 241 5.04 -18.91 21.79
N TYR A 242 6.01 -18.04 21.55
CA TYR A 242 7.38 -18.18 22.04
C TYR A 242 7.67 -17.35 23.30
N GLY A 243 6.65 -16.75 23.91
CA GLY A 243 6.78 -16.00 25.17
C GLY A 243 7.61 -14.71 25.07
N LEU A 244 7.67 -14.10 23.89
CA LEU A 244 8.35 -12.82 23.68
C LEU A 244 7.39 -11.65 23.87
N LYS A 245 7.92 -10.55 24.40
CA LYS A 245 7.19 -9.29 24.58
C LYS A 245 7.40 -8.39 23.37
N VAL A 246 6.35 -7.66 23.01
CA VAL A 246 6.40 -6.66 21.94
C VAL A 246 7.16 -5.44 22.43
N ILE A 247 8.33 -5.16 21.85
CA ILE A 247 9.04 -3.89 22.04
C ILE A 247 8.32 -2.80 21.25
N LYS A 248 8.06 -3.09 19.97
CA LYS A 248 7.34 -2.18 19.07
C LYS A 248 6.47 -2.97 18.12
N ALA A 249 5.20 -2.57 18.03
CA ALA A 249 4.26 -3.14 17.08
C ALA A 249 4.34 -2.44 15.73
N ARG A 250 4.09 -3.20 14.65
CA ARG A 250 3.87 -2.71 13.28
C ARG A 250 5.00 -1.81 12.76
N ILE A 251 6.20 -2.38 12.67
CA ILE A 251 7.44 -1.71 12.23
C ILE A 251 7.69 -1.86 10.71
N GLU A 252 6.77 -2.45 9.96
CA GLU A 252 6.81 -2.48 8.50
C GLU A 252 6.72 -1.08 7.88
N ASP A 253 7.48 -0.88 6.81
CA ASP A 253 7.58 0.39 6.07
C ASP A 253 6.30 0.67 5.25
N ASN A 254 5.56 -0.37 4.86
CA ASN A 254 4.28 -0.26 4.15
C ASN A 254 3.15 -0.91 4.96
N LEU A 255 2.16 -0.11 5.36
CA LEU A 255 1.00 -0.57 6.14
C LEU A 255 -0.04 -1.36 5.32
N ASN A 256 -0.01 -1.27 3.98
CA ASN A 256 -0.90 -2.02 3.10
C ASN A 256 -0.24 -3.33 2.62
N ASN A 257 0.24 -4.13 3.57
CA ASN A 257 0.95 -5.36 3.30
C ASN A 257 0.04 -6.58 3.52
N PHE A 258 -0.41 -7.17 2.42
CA PHE A 258 -1.29 -8.34 2.45
C PHE A 258 -0.70 -9.45 1.62
N THR A 259 -0.85 -10.68 2.12
CA THR A 259 -0.55 -11.89 1.36
C THR A 259 -1.83 -12.65 1.10
N ARG A 260 -2.02 -13.01 -0.16
CA ARG A 260 -3.08 -13.89 -0.63
C ARG A 260 -2.60 -15.32 -0.58
N PHE A 261 -3.39 -16.19 0.04
CA PHE A 261 -3.14 -17.61 0.20
C PHE A 261 -4.22 -18.42 -0.51
N LEU A 262 -3.82 -19.51 -1.16
CA LEU A 262 -4.73 -20.48 -1.75
C LEU A 262 -4.89 -21.67 -0.82
N ILE A 263 -6.12 -22.16 -0.74
CA ILE A 263 -6.48 -23.42 -0.09
C ILE A 263 -6.56 -24.49 -1.18
N LEU A 264 -5.79 -25.56 -1.04
CA LEU A 264 -5.68 -26.67 -1.97
C LEU A 264 -6.47 -27.87 -1.44
N SER A 265 -7.08 -28.62 -2.35
CA SER A 265 -7.87 -29.83 -2.05
C SER A 265 -7.82 -30.78 -3.25
N GLN A 266 -7.98 -32.08 -3.02
CA GLN A 266 -8.22 -33.04 -4.10
C GLN A 266 -9.64 -32.92 -4.69
N LYS A 267 -10.58 -32.39 -3.89
CA LYS A 267 -11.99 -32.27 -4.22
C LYS A 267 -12.36 -30.82 -4.53
N PRO A 268 -13.24 -30.59 -5.52
CA PRO A 268 -13.74 -29.26 -5.82
C PRO A 268 -14.62 -28.70 -4.69
N SER A 269 -14.68 -27.39 -4.58
CA SER A 269 -15.68 -26.68 -3.79
C SER A 269 -17.07 -26.78 -4.44
N GLU A 270 -18.10 -26.58 -3.60
CA GLU A 270 -19.49 -26.46 -4.04
C GLU A 270 -19.78 -25.03 -4.50
N ARG A 271 -20.80 -24.86 -5.36
CA ARG A 271 -21.23 -23.56 -5.85
C ARG A 271 -21.84 -22.73 -4.72
N THR A 272 -21.37 -21.49 -4.58
CA THR A 272 -21.86 -20.52 -3.58
C THR A 272 -22.62 -19.35 -4.21
N GLY A 273 -22.45 -19.11 -5.51
CA GLY A 273 -23.06 -18.01 -6.24
C GLY A 273 -22.24 -16.71 -6.22
N LYS A 274 -21.13 -16.68 -5.48
CA LYS A 274 -20.13 -15.58 -5.48
C LYS A 274 -18.74 -16.10 -5.84
N ASP A 275 -18.70 -17.15 -6.64
CA ASP A 275 -17.48 -17.87 -6.97
C ASP A 275 -16.70 -17.16 -8.09
N LYS A 276 -15.40 -17.40 -8.16
CA LYS A 276 -14.57 -17.21 -9.35
C LYS A 276 -14.00 -18.55 -9.80
N THR A 277 -13.70 -18.69 -11.08
CA THR A 277 -13.05 -19.87 -11.66
C THR A 277 -11.66 -19.52 -12.16
N SER A 278 -10.65 -20.24 -11.65
CA SER A 278 -9.26 -20.12 -12.09
C SER A 278 -8.93 -21.16 -13.15
N LEU A 279 -8.28 -20.72 -14.22
CA LEU A 279 -7.94 -21.50 -15.41
C LEU A 279 -6.44 -21.37 -15.70
N MET A 280 -5.84 -22.47 -16.15
CA MET A 280 -4.48 -22.49 -16.67
C MET A 280 -4.54 -22.89 -18.14
N LEU A 281 -4.14 -21.98 -19.03
CA LEU A 281 -4.30 -22.05 -20.47
C LEU A 281 -2.96 -22.00 -21.18
N SER A 282 -2.79 -22.72 -22.27
CA SER A 282 -1.67 -22.52 -23.20
C SER A 282 -2.19 -22.44 -24.62
N VAL A 283 -1.55 -21.61 -25.44
CA VAL A 283 -1.93 -21.36 -26.83
C VAL A 283 -0.70 -21.44 -27.72
N LYS A 284 -0.90 -21.90 -28.95
CA LYS A 284 0.15 -21.90 -29.97
C LYS A 284 0.39 -20.47 -30.44
N ASP A 285 1.64 -20.06 -30.51
CA ASP A 285 2.01 -18.76 -31.06
C ASP A 285 1.51 -18.60 -32.50
N LYS A 286 0.64 -17.60 -32.69
CA LYS A 286 0.15 -17.10 -33.97
C LYS A 286 -0.38 -15.68 -33.77
N VAL A 287 -0.53 -14.94 -34.86
CA VAL A 287 -1.16 -13.61 -34.83
C VAL A 287 -2.56 -13.72 -34.22
N GLY A 288 -2.86 -12.88 -33.22
CA GLY A 288 -4.17 -12.84 -32.55
C GLY A 288 -4.46 -14.00 -31.59
N ALA A 289 -3.51 -14.90 -31.33
CA ALA A 289 -3.74 -16.12 -30.54
C ALA A 289 -4.37 -15.86 -29.16
N LEU A 290 -3.82 -14.90 -28.41
CA LEU A 290 -4.32 -14.56 -27.08
C LEU A 290 -5.69 -13.85 -27.13
N TYR A 291 -5.91 -13.00 -28.14
CA TYR A 291 -7.20 -12.35 -28.36
C TYR A 291 -8.30 -13.39 -28.63
N ASP A 292 -8.07 -14.31 -29.56
CA ASP A 292 -9.01 -15.38 -29.91
C ASP A 292 -9.30 -16.31 -28.74
N LEU A 293 -8.30 -16.54 -27.89
CA LEU A 293 -8.37 -17.36 -26.68
C LEU A 293 -9.25 -16.70 -25.60
N LEU A 294 -9.14 -15.38 -25.40
CA LEU A 294 -9.86 -14.67 -24.33
C LEU A 294 -11.24 -14.17 -24.77
N ARG A 295 -11.48 -13.98 -26.07
CA ARG A 295 -12.76 -13.53 -26.65
C ARG A 295 -14.01 -14.25 -26.14
N PRO A 296 -14.01 -15.59 -25.90
CA PRO A 296 -15.19 -16.28 -25.38
C PRO A 296 -15.66 -15.74 -24.04
N PHE A 297 -14.75 -15.37 -23.13
CA PHE A 297 -15.14 -14.84 -21.82
C PHE A 297 -16.00 -13.58 -21.95
N ALA A 298 -15.56 -12.62 -22.78
CA ALA A 298 -16.33 -11.41 -23.06
C ALA A 298 -17.68 -11.72 -23.76
N SER A 299 -17.67 -12.67 -24.71
CA SER A 299 -18.86 -13.02 -25.50
C SER A 299 -19.95 -13.70 -24.66
N HIS A 300 -19.57 -14.39 -23.57
CA HIS A 300 -20.49 -14.99 -22.60
C HIS A 300 -20.75 -14.09 -21.38
N GLY A 301 -20.34 -12.82 -21.42
CA GLY A 301 -20.58 -11.85 -20.34
C GLY A 301 -19.85 -12.19 -19.04
N LEU A 302 -18.66 -12.79 -19.13
CA LEU A 302 -17.81 -13.12 -17.99
C LEU A 302 -16.73 -12.05 -17.83
N ASN A 303 -16.69 -11.45 -16.65
CA ASN A 303 -15.61 -10.55 -16.28
C ASN A 303 -14.35 -11.35 -15.95
N MET A 304 -13.22 -10.93 -16.49
CA MET A 304 -11.92 -11.51 -16.19
C MET A 304 -11.22 -10.64 -15.14
N THR A 305 -10.89 -11.23 -14.00
CA THR A 305 -10.35 -10.50 -12.84
C THR A 305 -8.84 -10.57 -12.74
N LYS A 306 -8.19 -11.54 -13.40
CA LYS A 306 -6.73 -11.67 -13.45
C LYS A 306 -6.29 -12.39 -14.73
N ILE A 307 -5.14 -11.96 -15.26
CA ILE A 307 -4.35 -12.70 -16.25
C ILE A 307 -2.86 -12.58 -15.91
N GLU A 308 -2.16 -13.71 -15.83
CA GLU A 308 -0.73 -13.80 -15.52
C GLU A 308 -0.04 -14.75 -16.50
N SER A 309 1.11 -14.37 -17.07
CA SER A 309 1.86 -15.21 -18.02
C SER A 309 3.11 -15.81 -17.40
N ARG A 310 3.35 -17.11 -17.63
CA ARG A 310 4.56 -17.83 -17.22
C ARG A 310 5.17 -18.57 -18.41
N PRO A 311 6.49 -18.52 -18.61
CA PRO A 311 7.14 -19.37 -19.61
C PRO A 311 7.03 -20.85 -19.20
N SER A 312 6.70 -21.71 -20.15
CA SER A 312 6.62 -23.16 -19.97
C SER A 312 8.00 -23.75 -19.73
N GLN A 313 8.16 -24.53 -18.66
CA GLN A 313 9.38 -25.30 -18.38
C GLN A 313 9.51 -26.53 -19.30
N ARG A 314 8.44 -26.92 -20.02
CA ARG A 314 8.41 -28.14 -20.85
C ARG A 314 8.94 -27.89 -22.27
N LYS A 315 8.78 -26.67 -22.80
CA LYS A 315 9.27 -26.25 -24.11
C LYS A 315 9.63 -24.76 -24.08
N ALA A 316 10.81 -24.43 -24.61
CA ALA A 316 11.24 -23.05 -24.78
C ALA A 316 10.23 -22.28 -25.64
N TRP A 317 9.92 -21.05 -25.23
CA TRP A 317 9.04 -20.11 -25.94
C TRP A 317 7.53 -20.45 -25.98
N GLU A 318 7.07 -21.47 -25.25
CA GLU A 318 5.64 -21.64 -24.98
C GLU A 318 5.25 -20.90 -23.69
N TYR A 319 4.11 -20.21 -23.67
CA TYR A 319 3.60 -19.53 -22.49
C TYR A 319 2.36 -20.24 -21.93
N ILE A 320 2.27 -20.23 -20.60
CA ILE A 320 1.12 -20.66 -19.81
C ILE A 320 0.49 -19.41 -19.20
N PHE A 321 -0.81 -19.23 -19.40
CA PHE A 321 -1.60 -18.14 -18.87
C PHE A 321 -2.47 -18.63 -17.72
N PHE A 322 -2.38 -17.98 -16.57
CA PHE A 322 -3.28 -18.16 -15.45
C PHE A 322 -4.36 -17.09 -15.50
N VAL A 323 -5.61 -17.50 -15.61
CA VAL A 323 -6.76 -16.61 -15.84
C VAL A 323 -7.82 -16.84 -14.78
N ASP A 324 -8.27 -15.77 -14.12
CA ASP A 324 -9.41 -15.82 -13.20
C ASP A 324 -10.63 -15.16 -13.84
N VAL A 325 -11.77 -15.84 -13.85
CA VAL A 325 -13.05 -15.32 -14.34
C VAL A 325 -14.15 -15.41 -13.29
N GLU A 326 -15.08 -14.47 -13.29
CA GLU A 326 -16.23 -14.50 -12.38
C GLU A 326 -17.22 -15.62 -12.72
N GLY A 327 -17.70 -16.31 -11.69
CA GLY A 327 -18.70 -17.38 -11.76
C GLY A 327 -18.12 -18.77 -11.46
N HIS A 328 -19.00 -19.69 -11.06
CA HIS A 328 -18.66 -21.09 -10.80
C HIS A 328 -18.67 -21.91 -12.10
N ARG A 329 -17.77 -22.89 -12.26
CA ARG A 329 -17.69 -23.75 -13.48
C ARG A 329 -18.97 -24.51 -13.85
N SER A 330 -19.87 -24.69 -12.88
CA SER A 330 -21.17 -25.34 -13.10
C SER A 330 -22.26 -24.36 -13.56
N GLU A 331 -21.98 -23.06 -13.63
CA GLU A 331 -22.87 -22.09 -14.26
C GLU A 331 -22.84 -22.29 -15.76
N GLU A 332 -24.02 -22.23 -16.39
CA GLU A 332 -24.14 -22.46 -17.82
C GLU A 332 -23.29 -21.49 -18.66
N ARG A 333 -23.30 -20.20 -18.33
CA ARG A 333 -22.47 -19.17 -19.00
C ARG A 333 -20.96 -19.45 -18.89
N VAL A 334 -20.51 -19.89 -17.71
CA VAL A 334 -19.09 -20.19 -17.43
C VAL A 334 -18.69 -21.46 -18.16
N ASN A 335 -19.53 -22.50 -18.09
CA ASN A 335 -19.31 -23.77 -18.74
C ASN A 335 -19.20 -23.61 -20.27
N ARG A 336 -20.14 -22.87 -20.90
CA ARG A 336 -20.11 -22.60 -22.34
C ARG A 336 -18.83 -21.86 -22.74
N ALA A 337 -18.41 -20.84 -21.98
CA ALA A 337 -17.16 -20.13 -22.25
C ALA A 337 -15.94 -21.04 -22.13
N ILE A 338 -15.88 -21.88 -21.08
CA ILE A 338 -14.79 -22.83 -20.86
C ILE A 338 -14.70 -23.84 -22.02
N GLU A 339 -15.81 -24.41 -22.49
CA GLU A 339 -15.79 -25.35 -23.62
C GLU A 339 -15.37 -24.67 -24.93
N GLU A 340 -15.79 -23.42 -25.16
CA GLU A 340 -15.34 -22.65 -26.32
C GLU A 340 -13.83 -22.35 -26.25
N VAL A 341 -13.30 -21.95 -25.10
CA VAL A 341 -11.87 -21.73 -24.87
C VAL A 341 -11.08 -23.03 -25.05
N LYS A 342 -11.60 -24.15 -24.55
CA LYS A 342 -10.98 -25.48 -24.66
C LYS A 342 -10.70 -25.85 -26.11
N SER A 343 -11.65 -25.56 -27.01
CA SER A 343 -11.51 -25.84 -28.45
C SER A 343 -10.43 -24.99 -29.14
N ARG A 344 -9.97 -23.92 -28.50
CA ARG A 344 -9.01 -22.93 -29.04
C ARG A 344 -7.64 -22.95 -28.37
N CYS A 345 -7.49 -23.68 -27.27
CA CYS A 345 -6.24 -23.80 -26.53
C CYS A 345 -5.47 -25.09 -26.89
N LEU A 346 -4.15 -25.08 -26.74
CA LEU A 346 -3.34 -26.31 -26.81
C LEU A 346 -3.54 -27.17 -25.56
N PHE A 347 -3.70 -26.49 -24.43
CA PHE A 347 -3.85 -27.10 -23.13
C PHE A 347 -4.71 -26.19 -22.26
N MET A 348 -5.66 -26.78 -21.55
CA MET A 348 -6.43 -26.08 -20.53
C MET A 348 -6.62 -26.99 -19.32
N LYS A 349 -6.47 -26.39 -18.15
CA LYS A 349 -6.79 -27.00 -16.86
C LYS A 349 -7.64 -26.04 -16.05
N ILE A 350 -8.72 -26.54 -15.49
CA ILE A 350 -9.52 -25.81 -14.50
C ILE A 350 -8.86 -26.04 -13.16
N LEU A 351 -8.36 -24.98 -12.55
CA LEU A 351 -7.68 -25.05 -11.25
C LEU A 351 -8.68 -25.06 -10.09
N GLY A 352 -9.89 -24.53 -10.26
CA GLY A 352 -10.93 -24.57 -9.23
C GLY A 352 -11.99 -23.50 -9.43
N SER A 353 -13.13 -23.65 -8.74
CA SER A 353 -14.19 -22.64 -8.70
C SER A 353 -14.55 -22.36 -7.25
N TYR A 354 -14.16 -21.21 -6.73
CA TYR A 354 -14.13 -20.95 -5.30
C TYR A 354 -14.48 -19.49 -4.98
N VAL A 355 -14.87 -19.25 -3.74
CA VAL A 355 -15.12 -17.88 -3.26
C VAL A 355 -13.78 -17.13 -3.19
N PRO A 356 -13.63 -15.98 -3.87
CA PRO A 356 -12.43 -15.17 -3.78
C PRO A 356 -12.22 -14.67 -2.34
N GLY A 357 -10.99 -14.28 -2.00
CA GLY A 357 -10.72 -13.54 -0.78
C GLY A 357 -11.50 -12.23 -0.81
N LYS A 358 -11.96 -11.75 0.36
CA LYS A 358 -12.68 -10.47 0.45
C LYS A 358 -11.83 -9.34 -0.16
N PRO A 359 -12.31 -8.59 -1.17
CA PRO A 359 -11.61 -7.42 -1.68
C PRO A 359 -11.19 -6.48 -0.55
N ILE A 360 -10.05 -5.79 -0.73
CA ILE A 360 -9.57 -4.77 0.23
C ILE A 360 -10.69 -3.74 0.52
N ASP A 361 -11.46 -3.38 -0.52
CA ASP A 361 -12.60 -2.45 -0.45
C ASP A 361 -13.83 -3.03 0.29
N GLU A 362 -13.97 -4.36 0.35
CA GLU A 362 -15.00 -5.05 1.15
C GLU A 362 -14.56 -5.19 2.61
N LEU A 363 -13.26 -5.35 2.87
CA LEU A 363 -12.66 -5.24 4.20
C LEU A 363 -12.78 -3.81 4.76
N GLN A 364 -12.61 -2.78 3.92
CA GLN A 364 -12.89 -1.38 4.26
C GLN A 364 -14.37 -1.14 4.60
N ARG A 365 -15.30 -1.82 3.91
CA ARG A 365 -16.74 -1.80 4.23
C ARG A 365 -17.07 -2.53 5.53
N GLU A 366 -16.37 -3.62 5.85
CA GLU A 366 -16.52 -4.34 7.13
C GLU A 366 -16.00 -3.54 8.32
N LEU A 367 -15.07 -2.60 8.10
CA LEU A 367 -14.67 -1.56 9.08
C LEU A 367 -15.72 -0.41 9.21
N GLY A 368 -16.86 -0.49 8.51
CA GLY A 368 -17.94 0.49 8.59
C GLY A 368 -17.74 1.78 7.80
N LEU A 369 -16.78 1.84 6.87
CA LEU A 369 -16.43 3.06 6.14
C LEU A 369 -17.18 3.13 4.79
N THR A 370 -18.26 3.92 4.74
CA THR A 370 -19.07 4.14 3.52
C THR A 370 -18.46 5.17 2.56
N ARG A 371 -17.51 5.99 3.04
CA ARG A 371 -16.79 7.02 2.28
C ARG A 371 -15.38 7.14 2.83
N VAL A 372 -14.38 7.09 1.94
CA VAL A 372 -12.97 7.37 2.28
C VAL A 372 -12.61 8.74 1.72
N ILE A 373 -12.09 9.62 2.57
CA ILE A 373 -11.67 10.98 2.22
C ILE A 373 -10.15 11.03 2.34
N LYS A 374 -9.46 11.29 1.22
CA LYS A 374 -8.00 11.28 1.15
C LYS A 374 -7.46 12.71 1.14
N LEU A 375 -6.88 13.13 2.26
CA LEU A 375 -6.26 14.45 2.47
C LEU A 375 -4.78 14.32 2.85
N ALA A 376 -4.07 13.35 2.27
CA ALA A 376 -2.72 12.96 2.71
C ALA A 376 -1.59 13.21 1.69
N SER A 377 -1.92 13.48 0.42
CA SER A 377 -0.95 13.47 -0.69
C SER A 377 -0.87 14.78 -1.47
N ASN A 378 -1.52 15.84 -0.98
CA ASN A 378 -1.46 17.18 -1.56
C ASN A 378 -1.99 17.19 -3.02
N GLU A 379 -2.99 16.35 -3.31
CA GLU A 379 -3.68 16.27 -4.60
C GLU A 379 -4.68 17.44 -4.73
N ASN A 380 -4.96 17.88 -5.96
CA ASN A 380 -5.97 18.91 -6.18
C ASN A 380 -7.39 18.31 -6.00
N PRO A 381 -8.21 18.82 -5.08
CA PRO A 381 -9.56 18.30 -4.83
C PRO A 381 -10.53 18.47 -6.01
N LEU A 382 -10.22 19.34 -6.97
CA LEU A 382 -11.01 19.52 -8.20
C LEU A 382 -10.72 18.47 -9.27
N GLY A 383 -9.62 17.72 -9.14
CA GLY A 383 -9.13 16.84 -10.19
C GLY A 383 -8.47 17.61 -11.35
N PRO A 384 -8.23 16.94 -12.50
CA PRO A 384 -7.58 17.52 -13.67
C PRO A 384 -8.34 18.70 -14.29
N SER A 385 -7.60 19.58 -14.96
CA SER A 385 -8.16 20.59 -15.87
C SER A 385 -9.15 19.98 -16.88
N PRO A 386 -10.32 20.61 -17.11
CA PRO A 386 -11.25 20.17 -18.15
C PRO A 386 -10.63 20.15 -19.55
N LYS A 387 -9.75 21.12 -19.88
CA LYS A 387 -9.00 21.11 -21.14
C LYS A 387 -8.03 19.93 -21.21
N ALA A 388 -7.40 19.57 -20.10
CA ALA A 388 -6.54 18.39 -20.01
C ALA A 388 -7.33 17.08 -20.23
N LEU A 389 -8.51 16.93 -19.61
CA LEU A 389 -9.39 15.79 -19.84
C LEU A 389 -9.85 15.72 -21.30
N ALA A 390 -10.23 16.85 -21.90
CA ALA A 390 -10.59 16.92 -23.30
C ALA A 390 -9.44 16.48 -24.22
N ALA A 391 -8.20 16.86 -23.91
CA ALA A 391 -7.01 16.46 -24.65
C ALA A 391 -6.67 14.96 -24.53
N LEU A 392 -7.17 14.28 -23.50
CA LEU A 392 -7.01 12.83 -23.32
C LEU A 392 -8.08 12.02 -24.07
N THR A 393 -9.22 12.62 -24.40
CA THR A 393 -10.28 11.96 -25.17
C THR A 393 -9.74 11.48 -26.52
N GLY A 394 -9.86 10.18 -26.80
CA GLY A 394 -9.37 9.55 -28.04
C GLY A 394 -7.85 9.35 -28.09
N ALA A 395 -7.09 9.74 -27.07
CA ALA A 395 -5.63 9.56 -27.06
C ALA A 395 -5.19 8.09 -26.90
N GLN A 396 -6.11 7.20 -26.51
CA GLN A 396 -5.90 5.75 -26.35
C GLN A 396 -5.40 5.05 -27.62
N ASP A 397 -5.81 5.54 -28.79
CA ASP A 397 -5.44 4.94 -30.08
C ASP A 397 -3.94 5.07 -30.36
N MET A 398 -3.26 6.02 -29.70
CA MET A 398 -1.83 6.29 -29.88
C MET A 398 -0.94 5.64 -28.81
N LEU A 399 -1.50 4.91 -27.84
CA LEU A 399 -0.74 4.33 -26.71
C LEU A 399 0.30 3.29 -27.14
N HIS A 400 0.12 2.68 -28.32
CA HIS A 400 1.05 1.71 -28.88
C HIS A 400 2.32 2.36 -29.46
N ARG A 401 2.43 3.70 -29.46
CA ARG A 401 3.58 4.45 -29.98
C ARG A 401 4.36 5.10 -28.85
N TYR A 402 5.69 5.14 -28.99
CA TYR A 402 6.53 5.92 -28.11
C TYR A 402 6.13 7.41 -28.15
N PRO A 403 6.26 8.13 -27.02
CA PRO A 403 6.08 9.56 -27.00
C PRO A 403 7.14 10.26 -27.86
N ASP A 404 6.91 11.54 -28.17
CA ASP A 404 7.99 12.40 -28.62
C ASP A 404 9.05 12.49 -27.49
N GLY A 405 10.20 11.85 -27.68
CA GLY A 405 11.28 11.82 -26.68
C GLY A 405 11.92 13.19 -26.44
N GLY A 406 11.78 14.11 -27.40
CA GLY A 406 12.17 15.51 -27.28
C GLY A 406 11.08 16.38 -26.64
N ALA A 407 9.83 15.89 -26.61
CA ALA A 407 8.64 16.57 -26.09
C ALA A 407 8.51 18.03 -26.57
N TYR A 408 8.69 18.21 -27.89
CA TYR A 408 8.86 19.51 -28.55
C TYR A 408 7.78 20.50 -28.16
N GLN A 409 6.51 20.11 -28.30
CA GLN A 409 5.37 21.02 -28.13
C GLN A 409 5.25 21.53 -26.69
N LEU A 410 5.37 20.63 -25.70
CA LEU A 410 5.27 21.00 -24.30
C LEU A 410 6.48 21.84 -23.85
N ARG A 411 7.70 21.46 -24.25
CA ARG A 411 8.89 22.27 -23.93
C ARG A 411 8.83 23.65 -24.56
N GLN A 412 8.33 23.77 -25.79
CA GLN A 412 8.17 25.07 -26.44
C GLN A 412 7.15 25.93 -25.69
N ALA A 413 5.98 25.38 -25.34
CA ALA A 413 4.96 26.12 -24.60
C ALA A 413 5.45 26.59 -23.22
N LEU A 414 6.24 25.75 -22.53
CA LEU A 414 6.89 26.14 -21.27
C LEU A 414 7.94 27.23 -21.47
N ALA A 415 8.76 27.12 -22.51
CA ALA A 415 9.77 28.11 -22.86
C ALA A 415 9.12 29.47 -23.16
N ASP A 416 8.03 29.49 -23.91
CA ASP A 416 7.24 30.69 -24.22
C ASP A 416 6.62 31.29 -22.95
N ARG A 417 6.01 30.45 -22.09
CA ARG A 417 5.40 30.87 -20.81
C ARG A 417 6.41 31.56 -19.90
N TRP A 418 7.64 31.04 -19.82
CA TRP A 418 8.67 31.53 -18.91
C TRP A 418 9.67 32.50 -19.55
N LYS A 419 9.55 32.74 -20.86
CA LYS A 419 10.43 33.60 -21.66
C LYS A 419 11.90 33.17 -21.56
N VAL A 420 12.15 31.89 -21.86
CA VAL A 420 13.48 31.25 -21.88
C VAL A 420 13.65 30.44 -23.17
N GLY A 421 14.86 29.94 -23.44
CA GLY A 421 15.09 29.01 -24.55
C GLY A 421 14.45 27.63 -24.30
N ARG A 422 14.04 26.91 -25.36
CA ARG A 422 13.53 25.53 -25.24
C ARG A 422 14.59 24.56 -24.70
N ASP A 423 15.83 24.80 -25.06
CA ASP A 423 17.06 24.14 -24.57
C ASP A 423 17.32 24.40 -23.09
N GLN A 424 16.67 25.39 -22.47
CA GLN A 424 16.69 25.63 -21.04
C GLN A 424 15.60 24.86 -20.26
N VAL A 425 14.75 24.09 -20.94
CA VAL A 425 13.64 23.34 -20.32
C VAL A 425 13.90 21.83 -20.42
N ILE A 426 13.75 21.12 -19.30
CA ILE A 426 13.72 19.64 -19.24
C ILE A 426 12.38 19.16 -18.69
N LEU A 427 11.93 17.98 -19.15
CA LEU A 427 10.75 17.32 -18.61
C LEU A 427 11.14 16.08 -17.81
N GLY A 428 10.38 15.81 -16.76
CA GLY A 428 10.51 14.62 -15.93
C GLY A 428 9.18 13.91 -15.71
N ASN A 429 9.27 12.64 -15.32
CA ASN A 429 8.21 11.79 -14.80
C ASN A 429 7.76 12.31 -13.41
N GLY A 430 7.16 13.50 -13.41
CA GLY A 430 7.11 14.39 -12.25
C GLY A 430 8.39 15.24 -12.10
N SER A 431 8.35 16.26 -11.23
CA SER A 431 9.57 16.97 -10.83
C SER A 431 10.51 16.06 -10.02
N ASP A 432 9.96 15.01 -9.39
CA ASP A 432 10.70 13.98 -8.64
C ASP A 432 11.82 13.33 -9.47
N GLU A 433 11.55 12.96 -10.72
CA GLU A 433 12.59 12.36 -11.58
C GLU A 433 13.75 13.33 -11.82
N ILE A 434 13.47 14.64 -11.93
CA ILE A 434 14.50 15.65 -12.16
C ILE A 434 15.40 15.79 -10.93
N LEU A 435 14.87 15.62 -9.71
CA LEU A 435 15.68 15.59 -8.48
C LEU A 435 16.67 14.43 -8.50
N GLY A 436 16.22 13.23 -8.90
CA GLY A 436 17.10 12.07 -9.06
C GLY A 436 18.12 12.26 -10.18
N LEU A 437 17.73 12.90 -11.30
CA LEU A 437 18.67 13.23 -12.38
C LEU A 437 19.73 14.23 -11.92
N LEU A 438 19.36 15.25 -11.14
CA LEU A 438 20.32 16.21 -10.56
C LEU A 438 21.35 15.49 -9.68
N ALA A 439 20.89 14.63 -8.77
CA ALA A 439 21.78 13.85 -7.91
C ALA A 439 22.74 12.97 -8.72
N ARG A 440 22.23 12.22 -9.70
CA ARG A 440 23.06 11.32 -10.54
C ARG A 440 24.03 12.05 -11.46
N THR A 441 23.71 13.28 -11.83
CA THR A 441 24.51 14.06 -12.78
C THR A 441 25.63 14.83 -12.08
N PHE A 442 25.36 15.37 -10.89
CA PHE A 442 26.25 16.36 -10.24
C PHE A 442 26.85 15.91 -8.92
N LEU A 443 26.51 14.71 -8.43
CA LEU A 443 27.09 14.17 -7.20
C LEU A 443 27.89 12.89 -7.46
N THR A 444 29.02 12.80 -6.78
CA THR A 444 29.83 11.58 -6.67
C THR A 444 30.03 11.21 -5.19
N PRO A 445 30.49 9.99 -4.88
CA PRO A 445 30.74 9.60 -3.50
C PRO A 445 31.64 10.59 -2.75
N GLY A 446 31.13 11.09 -1.62
CA GLY A 446 31.80 12.10 -0.80
C GLY A 446 31.53 13.57 -1.17
N ASP A 447 30.82 13.85 -2.26
CA ASP A 447 30.24 15.19 -2.47
C ASP A 447 29.10 15.45 -1.49
N GLU A 448 28.80 16.72 -1.25
CA GLU A 448 27.80 17.17 -0.28
C GLU A 448 26.62 17.85 -0.99
N ALA A 449 25.42 17.60 -0.45
CA ALA A 449 24.22 18.32 -0.84
C ALA A 449 23.50 18.87 0.39
N ILE A 450 23.24 20.17 0.42
CA ILE A 450 22.62 20.87 1.54
C ILE A 450 21.10 20.82 1.42
N MET A 451 20.42 20.56 2.52
CA MET A 451 18.96 20.53 2.62
C MET A 451 18.51 20.81 4.05
N ALA A 452 17.22 21.09 4.25
CA ALA A 452 16.68 21.22 5.60
C ALA A 452 16.41 19.85 6.25
N ASP A 453 16.29 19.83 7.59
CA ASP A 453 15.90 18.64 8.35
C ASP A 453 14.44 18.22 8.12
N HIS A 454 13.53 19.20 8.01
CA HIS A 454 12.11 19.00 7.78
C HIS A 454 11.70 19.59 6.43
N THR A 455 12.07 18.89 5.37
CA THR A 455 11.67 19.20 3.99
C THR A 455 11.31 17.93 3.23
N PHE A 456 11.19 18.02 1.90
CA PHE A 456 10.73 16.90 1.10
C PHE A 456 11.74 15.75 1.12
N VAL A 457 11.31 14.59 1.63
CA VAL A 457 12.17 13.43 1.94
C VAL A 457 13.00 12.93 0.76
N ILE A 458 12.52 13.14 -0.47
CA ILE A 458 13.18 12.64 -1.68
C ILE A 458 14.59 13.21 -1.85
N TYR A 459 14.86 14.45 -1.39
CA TYR A 459 16.20 15.04 -1.55
C TYR A 459 17.27 14.21 -0.84
N LYS A 460 17.00 13.82 0.41
CA LYS A 460 17.90 12.98 1.19
C LYS A 460 18.03 11.59 0.57
N MET A 461 16.92 11.02 0.07
CA MET A 461 16.91 9.71 -0.58
C MET A 461 17.77 9.68 -1.84
N GLU A 462 17.61 10.66 -2.75
CA GLU A 462 18.36 10.71 -4.01
C GLU A 462 19.85 10.98 -3.79
N VAL A 463 20.20 11.87 -2.85
CA VAL A 463 21.60 12.13 -2.47
C VAL A 463 22.24 10.88 -1.87
N THR A 464 21.53 10.17 -0.99
CA THR A 464 22.05 8.94 -0.37
C THR A 464 22.17 7.80 -1.39
N ALA A 465 21.24 7.71 -2.35
CA ALA A 465 21.23 6.66 -3.38
C ALA A 465 22.46 6.72 -4.31
N VAL A 466 23.10 7.88 -4.44
CA VAL A 466 24.35 8.07 -5.19
C VAL A 466 25.60 8.09 -4.30
N HIS A 467 25.46 7.67 -3.03
CA HIS A 467 26.52 7.65 -2.01
C HIS A 467 27.15 9.01 -1.70
N ALA A 468 26.44 10.10 -2.00
CA ALA A 468 26.80 11.45 -1.57
C ALA A 468 26.28 11.72 -0.15
N LYS A 469 26.78 12.79 0.48
CA LYS A 469 26.48 13.13 1.87
C LYS A 469 25.40 14.22 1.95
N PRO A 470 24.21 13.92 2.49
CA PRO A 470 23.22 14.94 2.80
C PRO A 470 23.69 15.75 4.02
N VAL A 471 23.89 17.05 3.83
CA VAL A 471 24.18 18.01 4.91
C VAL A 471 22.87 18.66 5.32
N VAL A 472 22.42 18.32 6.53
CA VAL A 472 21.09 18.66 7.02
C VAL A 472 21.16 19.88 7.94
N VAL A 473 20.35 20.90 7.65
CA VAL A 473 20.27 22.15 8.40
C VAL A 473 18.90 22.28 9.06
N PRO A 474 18.82 22.51 10.39
CA PRO A 474 17.54 22.70 11.06
C PRO A 474 16.73 23.87 10.49
N LEU A 475 15.42 23.70 10.39
CA LEU A 475 14.51 24.82 10.13
C LEU A 475 14.56 25.84 11.29
N ALA A 476 14.39 27.12 10.97
CA ALA A 476 14.15 28.20 11.92
C ALA A 476 12.66 28.60 11.87
N ASN A 477 11.94 28.43 12.98
CA ASN A 477 10.50 28.72 13.07
C ASN A 477 9.70 28.05 11.92
N TRP A 478 9.96 26.76 11.68
CA TRP A 478 9.35 25.97 10.60
C TRP A 478 9.64 26.45 9.17
N THR A 479 10.56 27.40 8.99
CA THR A 479 10.99 27.97 7.71
C THR A 479 12.47 27.64 7.45
N HIS A 480 12.89 27.57 6.18
CA HIS A 480 14.29 27.33 5.83
C HIS A 480 15.21 28.41 6.42
N ASP A 481 16.25 27.99 7.17
CA ASP A 481 17.30 28.89 7.66
C ASP A 481 18.39 29.04 6.59
N LEU A 482 18.18 30.00 5.68
CA LEU A 482 19.09 30.22 4.55
C LEU A 482 20.49 30.65 4.98
N GLU A 483 20.63 31.37 6.10
CA GLU A 483 21.95 31.78 6.58
C GLU A 483 22.75 30.59 7.10
N SER A 484 22.11 29.69 7.86
CA SER A 484 22.74 28.45 8.29
C SER A 484 23.03 27.51 7.12
N MET A 485 22.17 27.49 6.09
CA MET A 485 22.43 26.75 4.85
C MET A 485 23.67 27.28 4.12
N VAL A 486 23.85 28.60 4.00
CA VAL A 486 25.08 29.19 3.44
C VAL A 486 26.30 28.81 4.28
N ARG A 487 26.21 28.91 5.61
CA ARG A 487 27.33 28.54 6.51
C ARG A 487 27.72 27.07 6.44
N ALA A 488 26.81 26.19 6.02
CA ALA A 488 27.06 24.77 5.86
C ALA A 488 27.76 24.41 4.54
N VAL A 489 27.92 25.37 3.61
CA VAL A 489 28.63 25.15 2.35
C VAL A 489 30.11 24.88 2.59
N THR A 490 30.60 23.82 1.95
CA THR A 490 32.02 23.43 1.94
C THR A 490 32.52 23.30 0.50
N PRO A 491 33.85 23.17 0.27
CA PRO A 491 34.38 22.88 -1.06
C PRO A 491 33.89 21.57 -1.70
N ARG A 492 33.22 20.70 -0.92
CA ARG A 492 32.58 19.45 -1.40
C ARG A 492 31.11 19.63 -1.76
N THR A 493 30.51 20.77 -1.44
CA THR A 493 29.10 21.02 -1.76
C THR A 493 28.93 21.20 -3.27
N ARG A 494 27.94 20.51 -3.84
CA ARG A 494 27.59 20.63 -5.27
C ARG A 494 26.14 21.02 -5.49
N LEU A 495 25.24 20.58 -4.60
CA LEU A 495 23.81 20.90 -4.67
C LEU A 495 23.34 21.56 -3.37
N LEU A 496 22.41 22.51 -3.48
CA LEU A 496 21.64 23.05 -2.36
C LEU A 496 20.16 22.99 -2.70
N PHE A 497 19.39 22.19 -1.98
CA PHE A 497 17.94 22.04 -2.19
C PHE A 497 17.15 23.04 -1.34
N LEU A 498 16.27 23.80 -1.99
CA LEU A 498 15.36 24.74 -1.36
C LEU A 498 13.92 24.50 -1.84
N CYS A 499 13.07 23.96 -0.96
CA CYS A 499 11.65 23.76 -1.24
C CYS A 499 10.87 25.02 -0.83
N ASN A 500 10.26 25.71 -1.80
CA ASN A 500 9.60 26.99 -1.53
C ASN A 500 8.31 27.14 -2.36
N PRO A 501 7.11 27.12 -1.76
CA PRO A 501 6.81 26.83 -0.34
C PRO A 501 7.26 25.44 0.11
N ASN A 502 7.69 25.32 1.37
CA ASN A 502 8.26 24.10 1.91
C ASN A 502 7.19 23.01 2.15
N ASN A 503 7.58 21.75 1.98
CA ASN A 503 6.80 20.58 2.37
C ASN A 503 7.63 19.77 3.37
N PRO A 504 7.19 19.60 4.63
CA PRO A 504 5.78 19.55 5.05
C PRO A 504 5.20 20.79 5.72
N THR A 505 5.96 21.88 5.89
CA THR A 505 5.53 22.99 6.76
C THR A 505 4.56 23.98 6.11
N GLY A 506 4.62 24.14 4.78
CA GLY A 506 3.83 25.09 4.01
C GLY A 506 4.40 26.51 3.99
N THR A 507 5.38 26.81 4.84
CA THR A 507 6.01 28.13 4.95
C THR A 507 6.82 28.48 3.70
N MET A 508 7.07 29.77 3.48
CA MET A 508 7.96 30.24 2.42
C MET A 508 9.12 31.09 2.97
N VAL A 509 10.21 31.20 2.21
CA VAL A 509 11.25 32.23 2.41
C VAL A 509 10.99 33.46 1.53
N SER A 510 11.45 34.63 1.96
CA SER A 510 11.26 35.89 1.25
C SER A 510 12.30 36.12 0.14
N ALA A 511 11.97 37.02 -0.80
CA ALA A 511 12.87 37.51 -1.85
C ALA A 511 14.22 37.98 -1.29
N ASP A 512 14.22 38.87 -0.30
CA ASP A 512 15.46 39.39 0.30
C ASP A 512 16.35 38.29 0.89
N ALA A 513 15.75 37.23 1.45
CA ALA A 513 16.49 36.12 2.02
C ALA A 513 17.14 35.27 0.91
N VAL A 514 16.43 35.04 -0.20
CA VAL A 514 16.97 34.34 -1.37
C VAL A 514 18.04 35.19 -2.08
N ASP A 515 17.88 36.51 -2.16
CA ASP A 515 18.93 37.40 -2.69
C ASP A 515 20.22 37.27 -1.88
N ARG A 516 20.12 37.25 -0.54
CA ARG A 516 21.28 37.02 0.33
C ARG A 516 21.89 35.63 0.15
N LEU A 517 21.07 34.58 0.01
CA LEU A 517 21.54 33.23 -0.29
C LEU A 517 22.34 33.24 -1.61
N MET A 518 21.74 33.73 -2.70
CA MET A 518 22.34 33.70 -4.03
C MET A 518 23.61 34.57 -4.15
N ALA A 519 23.74 35.60 -3.32
CA ALA A 519 24.94 36.43 -3.24
C ALA A 519 26.12 35.76 -2.49
N ASN A 520 25.84 34.77 -1.63
CA ASN A 520 26.86 34.13 -0.79
C ASN A 520 27.11 32.65 -1.13
N VAL A 521 26.24 32.00 -1.90
CA VAL A 521 26.48 30.65 -2.41
C VAL A 521 27.53 30.70 -3.53
N PRO A 522 28.60 29.88 -3.48
CA PRO A 522 29.61 29.80 -4.52
C PRO A 522 29.03 29.43 -5.89
N ASP A 523 29.67 29.93 -6.95
CA ASP A 523 29.20 29.73 -8.32
C ASP A 523 29.30 28.26 -8.77
N ASP A 524 30.08 27.40 -8.12
CA ASP A 524 30.18 25.96 -8.41
C ASP A 524 29.10 25.10 -7.71
N VAL A 525 28.20 25.71 -6.95
CA VAL A 525 27.05 25.05 -6.30
C VAL A 525 25.77 25.33 -7.09
N ILE A 526 25.04 24.28 -7.47
CA ILE A 526 23.73 24.42 -8.09
C ILE A 526 22.66 24.56 -7.02
N VAL A 527 21.95 25.70 -7.00
CA VAL A 527 20.78 25.91 -6.14
C VAL A 527 19.53 25.36 -6.83
N VAL A 528 18.91 24.36 -6.21
CA VAL A 528 17.71 23.67 -6.69
C VAL A 528 16.50 24.28 -5.99
N PHE A 529 15.76 25.12 -6.70
CA PHE A 529 14.49 25.68 -6.24
C PHE A 529 13.35 24.73 -6.59
N ASP A 530 12.83 24.00 -5.61
CA ASP A 530 11.63 23.18 -5.77
C ASP A 530 10.39 24.02 -5.46
N GLU A 531 9.71 24.41 -6.54
CA GLU A 531 8.55 25.29 -6.57
C GLU A 531 7.26 24.51 -6.88
N ALA A 532 7.14 23.27 -6.39
CA ALA A 532 5.97 22.42 -6.63
C ALA A 532 4.62 23.05 -6.22
N TYR A 533 4.63 24.05 -5.33
CA TYR A 533 3.43 24.76 -4.85
C TYR A 533 3.38 26.24 -5.27
N PHE A 534 4.21 26.66 -6.23
CA PHE A 534 4.33 28.05 -6.69
C PHE A 534 2.98 28.70 -7.02
N GLU A 535 2.09 27.98 -7.68
CA GLU A 535 0.81 28.54 -8.11
C GLU A 535 -0.20 28.75 -6.97
N TYR A 536 0.11 28.32 -5.74
CA TYR A 536 -0.74 28.58 -4.56
C TYR A 536 -0.30 29.80 -3.75
N VAL A 537 0.89 30.34 -4.03
CA VAL A 537 1.47 31.44 -3.25
C VAL A 537 0.63 32.71 -3.37
N ARG A 538 0.42 33.38 -2.22
CA ARG A 538 -0.31 34.65 -2.12
C ARG A 538 0.55 35.80 -1.64
N ASN A 539 1.61 35.50 -0.90
CA ASN A 539 2.43 36.52 -0.28
C ASN A 539 3.31 37.24 -1.32
N PRO A 540 3.25 38.59 -1.40
CA PRO A 540 3.99 39.36 -2.41
C PRO A 540 5.50 39.36 -2.21
N GLN A 541 6.01 38.90 -1.06
CA GLN A 541 7.44 38.78 -0.79
C GLN A 541 8.05 37.47 -1.32
N PHE A 542 7.29 36.65 -2.05
CA PHE A 542 7.81 35.42 -2.63
C PHE A 542 8.87 35.73 -3.71
N PRO A 543 10.01 35.01 -3.74
CA PRO A 543 11.13 35.30 -4.65
C PRO A 543 10.78 35.01 -6.13
N ASP A 544 11.27 35.86 -7.04
CA ASP A 544 11.31 35.54 -8.48
C ASP A 544 12.61 34.80 -8.82
N VAL A 545 12.66 33.51 -8.50
CA VAL A 545 13.86 32.68 -8.70
C VAL A 545 14.22 32.45 -10.16
N MET A 546 13.27 32.67 -11.08
CA MET A 546 13.51 32.61 -12.52
C MET A 546 14.46 33.73 -12.99
N ALA A 547 14.56 34.83 -12.24
CA ALA A 547 15.51 35.90 -12.52
C ALA A 547 16.96 35.40 -12.50
N TYR A 548 17.32 34.54 -11.52
CA TYR A 548 18.69 34.00 -11.42
C TYR A 548 19.03 33.05 -12.57
N VAL A 549 18.07 32.24 -13.02
CA VAL A 549 18.25 31.38 -14.20
C VAL A 549 18.51 32.23 -15.45
N LYS A 550 17.75 33.32 -15.62
CA LYS A 550 17.92 34.25 -16.76
C LYS A 550 19.22 35.05 -16.71
N GLN A 551 19.75 35.28 -15.51
CA GLN A 551 21.08 35.86 -15.29
C GLN A 551 22.22 34.85 -15.53
N GLY A 552 21.92 33.58 -15.79
CA GLY A 552 22.91 32.54 -16.00
C GLY A 552 23.56 32.03 -14.71
N ARG A 553 22.96 32.27 -13.54
CA ARG A 553 23.43 31.68 -12.27
C ARG A 553 23.23 30.17 -12.30
N ASN A 554 24.04 29.43 -11.54
CA ASN A 554 23.88 28.00 -11.32
C ASN A 554 22.66 27.72 -10.42
N ALA A 555 21.48 27.83 -11.03
CA ALA A 555 20.19 27.61 -10.43
C ALA A 555 19.29 26.78 -11.35
N ILE A 556 18.46 25.92 -10.77
CA ILE A 556 17.42 25.20 -11.48
C ILE A 556 16.10 25.35 -10.72
N VAL A 557 15.03 25.69 -11.45
CA VAL A 557 13.68 25.81 -10.91
C VAL A 557 12.88 24.59 -11.34
N LEU A 558 12.32 23.87 -10.37
CA LEU A 558 11.48 22.70 -10.58
C LEU A 558 10.02 23.03 -10.30
N ARG A 559 9.14 22.68 -11.23
CA ARG A 559 7.68 22.85 -11.10
C ARG A 559 6.96 21.62 -11.62
N THR A 560 5.69 21.47 -11.23
CA THR A 560 4.94 20.23 -11.50
C THR A 560 3.51 20.48 -11.92
N PHE A 561 2.99 19.61 -12.77
CA PHE A 561 1.56 19.55 -13.08
C PHE A 561 0.78 18.71 -12.05
N SER A 562 1.46 18.15 -11.04
CA SER A 562 0.83 17.25 -10.06
C SER A 562 -0.06 17.97 -9.07
N LYS A 563 0.21 19.24 -8.77
CA LYS A 563 -0.48 20.03 -7.74
C LYS A 563 -1.62 20.83 -8.37
N ILE A 564 -1.44 22.12 -8.64
CA ILE A 564 -2.56 22.97 -9.04
C ILE A 564 -3.24 22.54 -10.34
N TYR A 565 -2.52 21.90 -11.26
CA TYR A 565 -3.07 21.43 -12.54
C TYR A 565 -3.84 20.10 -12.44
N GLY A 566 -3.77 19.41 -11.29
CA GLY A 566 -4.54 18.19 -11.03
C GLY A 566 -4.07 16.94 -11.78
N LEU A 567 -2.84 16.92 -12.31
CA LEU A 567 -2.32 15.81 -13.13
C LEU A 567 -1.38 14.86 -12.37
N ALA A 568 -1.57 14.70 -11.06
CA ALA A 568 -0.69 13.89 -10.21
C ALA A 568 -0.49 12.47 -10.74
N GLY A 569 -1.55 11.83 -11.23
CA GLY A 569 -1.53 10.46 -11.77
C GLY A 569 -0.84 10.29 -13.12
N LEU A 570 -0.68 11.37 -13.90
CA LEU A 570 -0.01 11.32 -15.21
C LEU A 570 1.50 11.46 -15.12
N ARG A 571 2.00 11.88 -13.95
CA ARG A 571 3.43 12.00 -13.65
C ARG A 571 4.18 12.91 -14.63
N ILE A 572 3.92 14.21 -14.56
CA ILE A 572 4.60 15.19 -15.42
C ILE A 572 5.02 16.42 -14.63
N GLY A 573 6.28 16.80 -14.80
CA GLY A 573 6.89 18.00 -14.25
C GLY A 573 8.00 18.51 -15.16
N TYR A 574 8.55 19.66 -14.82
CA TYR A 574 9.57 20.30 -15.62
C TYR A 574 10.60 21.03 -14.75
N GLY A 575 11.80 21.17 -15.31
CA GLY A 575 12.89 21.94 -14.74
C GLY A 575 13.34 23.01 -15.72
N ILE A 576 13.73 24.18 -15.22
CA ILE A 576 14.27 25.27 -16.03
C ILE A 576 15.61 25.72 -15.43
N SER A 577 16.66 25.73 -16.25
CA SER A 577 18.02 26.11 -15.84
C SER A 577 18.81 26.73 -17.00
N THR A 578 20.11 26.87 -16.86
CA THR A 578 21.00 27.23 -17.96
C THR A 578 21.06 26.11 -19.00
N THR A 579 21.38 26.45 -20.25
CA THR A 579 21.52 25.45 -21.32
C THR A 579 22.54 24.36 -20.97
N GLU A 580 23.61 24.73 -20.26
CA GLU A 580 24.67 23.81 -19.83
C GLU A 580 24.14 22.76 -18.84
N VAL A 581 23.46 23.18 -17.77
CA VAL A 581 22.88 22.25 -16.78
C VAL A 581 21.88 21.31 -17.46
N ILE A 582 21.02 21.85 -18.33
CA ILE A 582 20.00 21.05 -19.02
C ILE A 582 20.64 20.08 -20.02
N ASP A 583 21.74 20.44 -20.67
CA ASP A 583 22.49 19.53 -21.54
C ASP A 583 23.04 18.34 -20.75
N PHE A 584 23.69 18.57 -19.60
CA PHE A 584 24.19 17.49 -18.75
C PHE A 584 23.07 16.57 -18.27
N LEU A 585 21.94 17.13 -17.81
CA LEU A 585 20.78 16.34 -17.41
C LEU A 585 20.22 15.48 -18.56
N ASN A 586 20.19 16.00 -19.79
CA ASN A 586 19.72 15.25 -20.95
C ASN A 586 20.63 14.08 -21.34
N ARG A 587 21.92 14.09 -20.98
CA ARG A 587 22.84 12.97 -21.20
C ARG A 587 22.54 11.78 -20.28
N VAL A 588 21.96 12.03 -19.11
CA VAL A 588 21.63 11.01 -18.10
C VAL A 588 20.17 10.57 -18.19
N ARG A 589 19.27 11.46 -18.64
CA ARG A 589 17.83 11.21 -18.76
C ARG A 589 17.53 10.03 -19.70
N PRO A 590 16.71 9.06 -19.29
CA PRO A 590 16.23 8.00 -20.19
C PRO A 590 15.46 8.57 -21.39
N PRO A 591 15.60 7.99 -22.59
CA PRO A 591 14.73 8.36 -23.70
C PRO A 591 13.28 8.04 -23.35
N PHE A 592 12.35 8.88 -23.84
CA PHE A 592 10.90 8.67 -23.67
C PHE A 592 10.39 8.68 -22.21
N ASN A 593 11.11 9.29 -21.27
CA ASN A 593 10.75 9.34 -19.84
C ASN A 593 9.36 9.99 -19.57
N ALA A 594 8.98 11.03 -20.33
CA ALA A 594 7.69 11.70 -20.22
C ALA A 594 6.67 11.06 -21.19
N ASN A 595 5.65 10.39 -20.66
CA ASN A 595 4.67 9.65 -21.46
C ASN A 595 3.78 10.56 -22.33
N SER A 596 3.25 10.01 -23.43
CA SER A 596 2.56 10.77 -24.48
C SER A 596 1.25 11.40 -24.00
N LEU A 597 0.50 10.71 -23.13
CA LEU A 597 -0.71 11.23 -22.51
C LEU A 597 -0.40 12.43 -21.61
N ALA A 598 0.65 12.32 -20.80
CA ALA A 598 1.05 13.38 -19.90
C ALA A 598 1.55 14.63 -20.64
N GLN A 599 2.30 14.47 -21.74
CA GLN A 599 2.69 15.59 -22.59
C GLN A 599 1.48 16.35 -23.15
N LYS A 600 0.49 15.63 -23.68
CA LYS A 600 -0.75 16.23 -24.23
C LYS A 600 -1.59 16.92 -23.16
N ALA A 601 -1.83 16.23 -22.05
CA ALA A 601 -2.64 16.76 -20.95
C ALA A 601 -1.98 17.98 -20.30
N ALA A 602 -0.66 17.95 -20.09
CA ALA A 602 0.09 19.08 -19.53
C ALA A 602 0.08 20.28 -20.47
N LEU A 603 0.22 20.08 -21.79
CA LEU A 603 0.14 21.16 -22.78
C LEU A 603 -1.23 21.85 -22.73
N ALA A 604 -2.31 21.08 -22.65
CA ALA A 604 -3.66 21.63 -22.52
C ALA A 604 -3.91 22.30 -21.16
N ALA A 605 -3.45 21.70 -20.07
CA ALA A 605 -3.56 22.26 -18.72
C ALA A 605 -2.78 23.58 -18.57
N LEU A 606 -1.62 23.71 -19.22
CA LEU A 606 -0.80 24.92 -19.21
C LEU A 606 -1.54 26.12 -19.82
N GLY A 607 -2.52 25.90 -20.70
CA GLY A 607 -3.39 26.93 -21.28
C GLY A 607 -4.74 27.10 -20.57
N ASP A 608 -4.94 26.51 -19.39
CA ASP A 608 -6.19 26.55 -18.63
C ASP A 608 -6.07 27.41 -17.37
N ASP A 609 -5.81 28.70 -17.55
CA ASP A 609 -5.66 29.65 -16.45
C ASP A 609 -6.95 29.75 -15.59
N GLU A 610 -8.12 29.46 -16.17
CA GLU A 610 -9.40 29.41 -15.45
C GLU A 610 -9.41 28.29 -14.40
N HIS A 611 -8.96 27.08 -14.78
CA HIS A 611 -8.85 25.97 -13.83
C HIS A 611 -7.84 26.26 -12.72
N VAL A 612 -6.72 26.90 -13.04
CA VAL A 612 -5.71 27.32 -12.04
C VAL A 612 -6.31 28.33 -11.07
N ALA A 613 -6.99 29.37 -11.56
CA ALA A 613 -7.65 30.38 -10.74
C ALA A 613 -8.73 29.76 -9.84
N LYS A 614 -9.55 28.84 -10.38
CA LYS A 614 -10.58 28.12 -9.61
C LYS A 614 -9.96 27.24 -8.52
N SER A 615 -8.88 26.52 -8.85
CA SER A 615 -8.16 25.67 -7.90
C SER A 615 -7.55 26.48 -6.76
N ARG A 616 -7.00 27.66 -7.07
CA ARG A 616 -6.49 28.60 -6.06
C ARG A 616 -7.62 29.12 -5.15
N ALA A 617 -8.73 29.56 -5.73
CA ALA A 617 -9.88 30.06 -4.96
C ALA A 617 -10.47 29.00 -4.02
N VAL A 618 -10.59 27.75 -4.48
CA VAL A 618 -11.05 26.62 -3.64
C VAL A 618 -10.06 26.33 -2.51
N ASN A 619 -8.76 26.36 -2.80
CA ASN A 619 -7.73 26.19 -1.79
C ASN A 619 -7.76 27.32 -0.74
N GLU A 620 -7.90 28.58 -1.15
CA GLU A 620 -7.97 29.73 -0.25
C GLU A 620 -9.18 29.67 0.69
N ALA A 621 -10.37 29.41 0.13
CA ALA A 621 -11.58 29.25 0.92
C ALA A 621 -11.50 28.04 1.87
N GLY A 622 -10.99 26.90 1.38
CA GLY A 622 -10.80 25.69 2.18
C GLY A 622 -9.75 25.85 3.28
N MET A 623 -8.67 26.60 3.01
CA MET A 623 -7.66 26.92 4.02
C MET A 623 -8.25 27.78 5.14
N ALA A 624 -8.99 28.84 4.80
CA ALA A 624 -9.68 29.67 5.80
C ALA A 624 -10.67 28.85 6.65
N GLN A 625 -11.44 27.96 6.01
CA GLN A 625 -12.37 27.04 6.67
C GLN A 625 -11.63 26.11 7.66
N MET A 626 -10.56 25.46 7.21
CA MET A 626 -9.78 24.51 7.99
C MET A 626 -9.07 25.19 9.17
N GLU A 627 -8.48 26.36 8.95
CA GLU A 627 -7.86 27.15 10.02
C GLU A 627 -8.88 27.58 11.08
N GLN A 628 -10.05 28.07 10.66
CA GLN A 628 -11.12 28.42 11.59
C GLN A 628 -11.59 27.19 12.39
N GLY A 629 -11.73 26.04 11.73
CA GLY A 629 -12.08 24.78 12.37
C GLY A 629 -11.03 24.31 13.38
N LEU A 630 -9.75 24.36 13.03
CA LEU A 630 -8.66 24.02 13.94
C LEU A 630 -8.63 24.97 15.15
N ARG A 631 -8.81 26.29 14.93
CA ARG A 631 -8.92 27.28 16.02
C ARG A 631 -10.08 26.99 16.96
N ALA A 632 -11.23 26.55 16.44
CA ALA A 632 -12.38 26.15 17.26
C ALA A 632 -12.11 24.91 18.12
N LEU A 633 -11.16 24.05 17.72
CA LEU A 633 -10.63 22.92 18.51
C LEU A 633 -9.43 23.32 19.39
N GLY A 634 -9.12 24.62 19.46
CA GLY A 634 -8.02 25.22 20.19
C GLY A 634 -6.63 24.89 19.62
N MET A 635 -6.54 24.46 18.36
CA MET A 635 -5.28 24.21 17.65
C MET A 635 -4.98 25.36 16.70
N ALA A 636 -3.71 25.56 16.38
CA ALA A 636 -3.26 26.49 15.35
C ALA A 636 -2.39 25.75 14.34
N SER A 637 -2.57 26.07 13.05
CA SER A 637 -1.67 25.63 12.00
C SER A 637 -0.48 26.58 11.88
N ILE A 638 0.62 26.03 11.38
CA ILE A 638 1.73 26.82 10.86
C ILE A 638 1.23 27.54 9.59
N PRO A 639 1.60 28.81 9.36
CA PRO A 639 1.24 29.53 8.14
C PRO A 639 1.67 28.76 6.88
N SER A 640 0.78 28.67 5.90
CA SER A 640 1.02 27.87 4.70
C SER A 640 0.67 28.65 3.43
N GLU A 641 1.58 28.67 2.47
CA GLU A 641 1.39 29.15 1.09
C GLU A 641 1.16 27.98 0.10
N ALA A 642 0.93 26.77 0.61
CA ALA A 642 0.72 25.56 -0.18
C ALA A 642 -0.76 25.13 -0.22
N ASN A 643 -1.02 23.88 -0.63
CA ASN A 643 -2.37 23.29 -0.65
C ASN A 643 -2.66 22.34 0.53
N PHE A 644 -2.05 22.62 1.68
CA PHE A 644 -2.20 21.84 2.91
C PHE A 644 -1.93 22.72 4.12
N LEU A 645 -2.33 22.25 5.30
CA LEU A 645 -1.95 22.81 6.61
C LEU A 645 -1.09 21.81 7.38
N TYR A 646 -0.15 22.34 8.16
CA TYR A 646 0.67 21.57 9.09
C TYR A 646 0.43 22.09 10.50
N PHE A 647 0.08 21.21 11.44
CA PHE A 647 -0.34 21.62 12.78
C PHE A 647 -0.03 20.56 13.85
N HIS A 648 0.04 21.02 15.10
CA HIS A 648 0.24 20.17 16.27
C HIS A 648 -1.10 19.67 16.80
N ALA A 649 -1.33 18.35 16.80
CA ALA A 649 -2.60 17.71 17.16
C ALA A 649 -2.89 17.63 18.67
N LYS A 650 -2.05 18.26 19.51
CA LYS A 650 -2.06 18.26 21.00
C LYS A 650 -1.90 16.91 21.69
N GLN A 651 -2.07 15.82 20.96
CA GLN A 651 -1.84 14.45 21.38
C GLN A 651 -0.80 13.81 20.46
N ASP A 652 -0.42 12.57 20.74
CA ASP A 652 0.41 11.78 19.84
C ASP A 652 -0.21 11.74 18.43
N GLY A 653 0.53 12.27 17.45
CA GLY A 653 0.04 12.50 16.10
C GLY A 653 -0.21 11.18 15.36
N ARG A 654 0.51 10.12 15.73
CA ARG A 654 0.31 8.77 15.19
C ARG A 654 -1.02 8.19 15.66
N ARG A 655 -1.34 8.32 16.95
CA ARG A 655 -2.64 7.92 17.51
C ARG A 655 -3.79 8.68 16.86
N VAL A 656 -3.65 10.00 16.68
CA VAL A 656 -4.68 10.81 16.01
C VAL A 656 -4.85 10.38 14.55
N PHE A 657 -3.75 10.16 13.81
CA PHE A 657 -3.78 9.61 12.46
C PHE A 657 -4.49 8.25 12.39
N ASP A 658 -4.12 7.28 13.24
CA ASP A 658 -4.73 5.95 13.25
C ASP A 658 -6.23 6.01 13.58
N ALA A 659 -6.64 6.93 14.45
CA ALA A 659 -8.04 7.13 14.81
C ALA A 659 -8.86 7.80 13.70
N LEU A 660 -8.27 8.77 12.98
CA LEU A 660 -8.86 9.38 11.78
C LEU A 660 -8.98 8.36 10.64
N LEU A 661 -7.97 7.51 10.45
CA LEU A 661 -7.95 6.45 9.45
C LEU A 661 -9.10 5.45 9.68
N ARG A 662 -9.35 5.04 10.94
CA ARG A 662 -10.51 4.21 11.32
C ARG A 662 -11.86 4.90 11.09
N LYS A 663 -11.88 6.21 10.87
CA LYS A 663 -13.07 7.00 10.49
C LYS A 663 -13.10 7.31 8.98
N GLY A 664 -12.21 6.71 8.18
CA GLY A 664 -12.14 6.89 6.74
C GLY A 664 -11.50 8.21 6.30
N ILE A 665 -10.86 8.95 7.21
CA ILE A 665 -10.17 10.20 6.89
C ILE A 665 -8.65 9.95 6.87
N ILE A 666 -8.04 9.99 5.69
CA ILE A 666 -6.62 9.74 5.52
C ILE A 666 -5.88 11.08 5.51
N VAL A 667 -5.11 11.34 6.56
CA VAL A 667 -4.17 12.49 6.65
C VAL A 667 -2.73 11.99 6.65
N ARG A 668 -1.74 12.88 6.79
CA ARG A 668 -0.33 12.48 6.90
C ARG A 668 0.20 12.83 8.30
N HIS A 669 0.56 11.81 9.07
CA HIS A 669 1.44 11.99 10.23
C HIS A 669 2.89 12.19 9.73
N ILE A 670 3.57 13.20 10.25
CA ILE A 670 4.97 13.49 9.88
C ILE A 670 5.90 13.05 11.00
N GLU A 671 5.71 13.60 12.19
CA GLU A 671 6.52 13.29 13.36
C GLU A 671 5.77 13.70 14.63
N GLY A 672 6.12 13.10 15.78
CA GLY A 672 5.57 13.46 17.09
C GLY A 672 4.06 13.70 17.07
N ALA A 673 3.64 14.89 17.47
CA ALA A 673 2.25 15.35 17.45
C ALA A 673 1.82 16.06 16.15
N MET A 674 2.71 16.14 15.15
CA MET A 674 2.52 16.96 13.96
C MET A 674 1.80 16.19 12.84
N ILE A 675 0.74 16.81 12.31
CA ILE A 675 -0.08 16.29 11.22
C ILE A 675 -0.10 17.29 10.08
N ARG A 676 0.08 16.78 8.86
CA ARG A 676 -0.18 17.50 7.61
C ARG A 676 -1.51 17.03 7.02
N VAL A 677 -2.37 17.99 6.68
CA VAL A 677 -3.67 17.72 6.05
C VAL A 677 -3.82 18.56 4.78
N THR A 678 -4.08 17.90 3.65
CA THR A 678 -4.38 18.54 2.37
C THR A 678 -5.71 19.28 2.44
N ILE A 679 -5.80 20.43 1.78
CA ILE A 679 -7.08 21.14 1.62
C ILE A 679 -7.94 20.38 0.62
N GLY A 680 -9.05 19.82 1.08
CA GLY A 680 -10.03 19.10 0.27
C GLY A 680 -11.15 19.99 -0.24
N GLN A 681 -12.19 19.35 -0.79
CA GLN A 681 -13.48 20.01 -1.03
C GLN A 681 -14.12 20.52 0.28
N PRO A 682 -15.03 21.50 0.22
CA PRO A 682 -15.65 22.06 1.42
C PRO A 682 -16.28 21.02 2.35
N ASP A 683 -16.92 19.98 1.81
CA ASP A 683 -17.54 18.91 2.57
C ASP A 683 -16.52 17.91 3.15
N GLU A 684 -15.41 17.68 2.44
CA GLU A 684 -14.29 16.87 2.92
C GLU A 684 -13.58 17.54 4.11
N ASN A 685 -13.40 18.86 4.05
CA ASN A 685 -12.84 19.66 5.13
C ASN A 685 -13.75 19.61 6.38
N VAL A 686 -15.08 19.71 6.21
CA VAL A 686 -16.05 19.55 7.31
C VAL A 686 -15.93 18.16 7.93
N ALA A 687 -15.91 17.11 7.10
CA ALA A 687 -15.82 15.74 7.58
C ALA A 687 -14.53 15.48 8.37
N PHE A 688 -13.40 16.01 7.90
CA PHE A 688 -12.13 15.96 8.63
C PHE A 688 -12.22 16.67 9.99
N LEU A 689 -12.71 17.91 10.03
CA LEU A 689 -12.80 18.68 11.28
C LEU A 689 -13.72 18.00 12.31
N GLN A 690 -14.83 17.43 11.85
CA GLN A 690 -15.74 16.65 12.70
C GLN A 690 -15.08 15.36 13.21
N ALA A 691 -14.40 14.61 12.33
CA ALA A 691 -13.69 13.41 12.72
C ALA A 691 -12.57 13.72 13.72
N LEU A 692 -11.80 14.77 13.48
CA LEU A 692 -10.72 15.23 14.37
C LEU A 692 -11.26 15.61 15.75
N LYS A 693 -12.35 16.37 15.81
CA LYS A 693 -13.04 16.68 17.08
C LYS A 693 -13.39 15.41 17.85
N ASN A 694 -14.05 14.46 17.19
CA ASN A 694 -14.46 13.20 17.82
C ASN A 694 -13.26 12.38 18.33
N VAL A 695 -12.15 12.38 17.60
CA VAL A 695 -10.91 11.70 17.99
C VAL A 695 -10.30 12.34 19.23
N LEU A 696 -10.30 13.68 19.30
CA LEU A 696 -9.74 14.41 20.43
C LEU A 696 -10.60 14.27 21.69
N ASP A 697 -11.92 14.23 21.55
CA ASP A 697 -12.88 14.09 22.66
C ASP A 697 -12.95 12.65 23.20
N GLY A 698 -12.83 11.64 22.33
CA GLY A 698 -12.87 10.21 22.71
C GLY A 698 -11.58 9.65 23.32
N GLY A 699 -10.58 10.50 23.56
CA GLY A 699 -9.31 10.14 24.21
C GLY A 699 -9.25 10.48 25.72
N ARG A 700 -10.36 10.96 26.31
CA ARG A 700 -10.48 11.24 27.75
C ARG A 700 -10.98 10.04 28.55
#